data_AF-A0AAD5U053-F1
#
_entry.id   AF-A0AAD5U053-F1
#
_cell.length_a   1.000
_cell.length_b   1.000
_cell.length_c   1.000
_cell.angle_alpha   90.00
_cell.angle_beta   90.00
_cell.angle_gamma   90.00
#
_symmetry.space_group_name_H-M   'P 1'
#
loop_
_entity.id
_entity.type
_entity.pdbx_description
1 polymer ?
#
loop_
_entity_poly.entity_id
_entity_poly.type
_entity_poly.pdbx_seq_one_letter_code
_entity_poly.pdbx_strand_id
1 'polypeptide(L)'
;MLFILLYLTLTHLFKPEEEKKEAINLMKEKFQDFVNYNLNAKDKTQKKIAFLNTHQGLSFDFKTVAEKLDFNYLELNPSLYVLNNGKFGQSDARAEELNSFGLSDFFCEYDIVVVGDTNPDGRFLLKRLDKDPDSCKIERLIMFSTNRFDWTWWDYSEVENNLYYELIRRLYRKLPDRIIWIQNNPWEHRYMRIKLKEKDFPPPYLIRPLGQTLIDPEKVSNADKAFPVIYDHSMLPELEKHLTAEDIKFKKLSHHYGGPKTLAQYSALIDIPYQPSEMKLYENIKYKVLTVIPTTNFLKTLIDTNGFFLANLPEQESLNNKTENWFEYIEYYSKDLGRFFPLQYNNFTHLKTILENFNPNDYKDFLSNNSAYWNEVINKDTLDRWNKDNMSIIEKIKQGINDAAQTVINSTGSTDNFFDRQTKITEFPERVNYHGPYLKYSGNGLIEHWEGSILIVTESSVPPILTVNLIGNTEFFLHVKGFHLDHSSPTLKDVHFWRFDLKLPYGKGNETIQYSYYINGEVEKTFIFHVAGKEDKYWNWAFYSCNGLSQDVTPEDKLKIGGVTPLWKDLMEKHAANPFHVIVGGGDQEWLAIKGKQNKHDHPWSDQLEKEVSFFFLNLYTQSWAEMFIRDAFATIPQVNMLDDHDIWDGFGTYPEFLNQSNVFQGCKRIAVELYLLFQNHTTYDLACTKDEYFGHQNKSYSCVRQFGREITLIAVDARNERSLDQILSPESYTLLEKKVEELTPATTKHLVVVTGVPIIHPRLDFAEKVNKSFGTIKVSTNKFANSVKASIPFLGGAIDGLKKSLGKTGLFKNLINQFGLPELADDLQDHWTHEAHNVERLQFVEIFQRFSERRRIRVTLVAGDVHLALFGRFFNADDPTSLDHRLMYQVTSSAIANIPPPGPVVTSVSSNGTSVHHLNLHTKEEMVKVFEKDVNGNDLNDCCIGRRNYAIVNHQGEDLTFTTLVEPADKDKPCVPYTLIIPPLA
;
A
#
# COMPACT_ATOMS: atom_id res chain seq x y z
N MET A 1 -9.68 -7.75 -8.85
CA MET A 1 -9.38 -8.53 -7.62
C MET A 1 -9.26 -7.64 -6.38
N LEU A 2 -8.28 -6.73 -6.25
CA LEU A 2 -8.15 -5.84 -5.07
C LEU A 2 -9.47 -5.15 -4.65
N PHE A 3 -10.23 -4.65 -5.63
CA PHE A 3 -11.53 -3.99 -5.41
C PHE A 3 -12.53 -4.86 -4.63
N ILE A 4 -12.58 -6.17 -4.90
CA ILE A 4 -13.45 -7.15 -4.21
C ILE A 4 -12.99 -7.32 -2.76
N LEU A 5 -11.69 -7.24 -2.50
CA LEU A 5 -11.05 -7.48 -1.20
C LEU A 5 -11.14 -6.25 -0.28
N LEU A 6 -11.06 -5.05 -0.86
CA LEU A 6 -11.39 -3.81 -0.19
C LEU A 6 -12.89 -3.79 0.20
N TYR A 7 -13.77 -4.18 -0.72
CA TYR A 7 -15.22 -4.29 -0.49
C TYR A 7 -15.58 -5.34 0.57
N LEU A 8 -14.96 -6.52 0.55
CA LEU A 8 -15.03 -7.53 1.63
C LEU A 8 -14.71 -6.91 3.00
N THR A 9 -13.58 -6.19 3.09
CA THR A 9 -13.11 -5.62 4.35
C THR A 9 -14.04 -4.51 4.88
N LEU A 10 -14.52 -3.62 3.99
CA LEU A 10 -15.40 -2.51 4.35
C LEU A 10 -16.83 -2.96 4.69
N THR A 11 -17.35 -4.02 4.06
CA THR A 11 -18.74 -4.45 4.27
C THR A 11 -18.98 -5.18 5.59
N HIS A 12 -17.99 -5.88 6.17
CA HIS A 12 -18.22 -6.53 7.48
C HIS A 12 -18.33 -5.54 8.63
N LEU A 13 -17.48 -4.51 8.61
CA LEU A 13 -17.29 -3.58 9.71
C LEU A 13 -18.43 -2.57 9.87
N PHE A 14 -19.15 -2.23 8.79
CA PHE A 14 -19.98 -1.02 8.74
C PHE A 14 -21.41 -1.17 8.19
N LYS A 15 -21.93 -2.38 7.92
CA LYS A 15 -23.28 -2.57 7.32
C LYS A 15 -24.20 -3.58 8.03
N PRO A 16 -25.55 -3.40 7.97
CA PRO A 16 -26.55 -4.36 8.45
C PRO A 16 -26.57 -5.71 7.71
N GLU A 17 -27.25 -6.70 8.29
CA GLU A 17 -27.39 -8.09 7.78
C GLU A 17 -27.97 -8.18 6.35
N GLU A 18 -29.02 -7.41 6.04
CA GLU A 18 -29.64 -7.42 4.71
C GLU A 18 -28.74 -6.79 3.64
N GLU A 19 -28.12 -5.64 3.93
CA GLU A 19 -27.15 -5.01 3.01
C GLU A 19 -25.90 -5.86 2.80
N LYS A 20 -25.53 -6.72 3.77
CA LYS A 20 -24.50 -7.73 3.57
C LYS A 20 -24.93 -8.77 2.54
N LYS A 21 -26.18 -9.24 2.53
CA LYS A 21 -26.69 -10.19 1.50
C LYS A 21 -26.67 -9.58 0.11
N GLU A 22 -27.07 -8.32 -0.05
CA GLU A 22 -26.94 -7.61 -1.33
C GLU A 22 -25.47 -7.50 -1.77
N ALA A 23 -24.59 -7.08 -0.86
CA ALA A 23 -23.15 -7.01 -1.12
C ALA A 23 -22.55 -8.36 -1.55
N ILE A 24 -22.97 -9.47 -0.92
CA ILE A 24 -22.55 -10.83 -1.25
C ILE A 24 -23.06 -11.25 -2.64
N ASN A 25 -24.31 -10.93 -2.99
CA ASN A 25 -24.88 -11.25 -4.29
C ASN A 25 -24.22 -10.43 -5.41
N LEU A 26 -24.01 -9.12 -5.22
CA LEU A 26 -23.28 -8.26 -6.15
C LEU A 26 -21.82 -8.70 -6.29
N MET A 27 -21.21 -9.21 -5.22
CA MET A 27 -19.87 -9.80 -5.28
C MET A 27 -19.84 -11.08 -6.11
N LYS A 28 -20.82 -11.99 -5.95
CA LYS A 28 -20.95 -13.19 -6.80
C LYS A 28 -21.02 -12.80 -8.27
N GLU A 29 -21.88 -11.86 -8.62
CA GLU A 29 -22.08 -11.34 -9.98
C GLU A 29 -20.77 -10.76 -10.56
N LYS A 30 -20.18 -9.75 -9.90
CA LYS A 30 -18.91 -9.11 -10.30
C LYS A 30 -17.73 -10.10 -10.39
N PHE A 31 -17.71 -11.15 -9.57
CA PHE A 31 -16.65 -12.17 -9.62
C PHE A 31 -16.93 -13.18 -10.74
N GLN A 32 -18.20 -13.51 -11.02
CA GLN A 32 -18.64 -14.31 -12.18
C GLN A 32 -18.20 -13.64 -13.49
N ASP A 33 -18.31 -12.31 -13.60
CA ASP A 33 -17.83 -11.55 -14.76
C ASP A 33 -16.31 -11.66 -14.93
N PHE A 34 -15.55 -11.54 -13.84
CA PHE A 34 -14.10 -11.75 -13.85
C PHE A 34 -13.72 -13.21 -14.20
N VAL A 35 -14.53 -14.20 -13.80
CA VAL A 35 -14.39 -15.59 -14.27
C VAL A 35 -14.67 -15.69 -15.77
N ASN A 36 -15.76 -15.10 -16.26
CA ASN A 36 -16.15 -15.14 -17.68
C ASN A 36 -15.11 -14.44 -18.58
N TYR A 37 -14.50 -13.36 -18.11
CA TYR A 37 -13.46 -12.62 -18.82
C TYR A 37 -12.16 -13.42 -18.96
N ASN A 38 -11.69 -14.03 -17.88
CA ASN A 38 -10.43 -14.80 -17.88
C ASN A 38 -10.60 -16.23 -18.44
N LEU A 39 -11.79 -16.83 -18.30
CA LEU A 39 -12.15 -18.11 -18.93
C LEU A 39 -12.73 -17.92 -20.33
N ASN A 40 -12.05 -17.11 -21.16
CA ASN A 40 -12.16 -17.19 -22.62
C ASN A 40 -11.46 -18.47 -23.15
N ALA A 41 -11.77 -19.61 -22.55
CA ALA A 41 -11.41 -20.92 -23.03
C ALA A 41 -12.11 -21.15 -24.38
N LYS A 42 -11.33 -21.46 -25.42
CA LYS A 42 -11.83 -21.64 -26.80
C LYS A 42 -12.66 -22.90 -27.00
N ASP A 43 -12.84 -23.70 -25.95
CA ASP A 43 -13.68 -24.88 -25.90
C ASP A 43 -14.47 -24.90 -24.59
N LYS A 44 -15.78 -25.18 -24.66
CA LYS A 44 -16.68 -25.27 -23.50
C LYS A 44 -16.59 -26.63 -22.78
N THR A 45 -15.73 -27.55 -23.23
CA THR A 45 -15.55 -28.86 -22.59
C THR A 45 -14.40 -28.92 -21.57
N GLN A 46 -13.57 -27.88 -21.43
CA GLN A 46 -12.49 -27.86 -20.43
C GLN A 46 -13.02 -27.55 -19.01
N LYS A 47 -12.41 -28.18 -18.00
CA LYS A 47 -12.68 -27.95 -16.58
C LYS A 47 -12.17 -26.57 -16.13
N LYS A 48 -12.94 -25.88 -15.28
CA LYS A 48 -12.51 -24.63 -14.65
C LYS A 48 -11.59 -24.94 -13.46
N ILE A 49 -10.36 -24.42 -13.49
CA ILE A 49 -9.39 -24.53 -12.40
C ILE A 49 -9.12 -23.17 -11.77
N ALA A 50 -9.20 -23.09 -10.44
CA ALA A 50 -8.60 -22.01 -9.66
C ALA A 50 -7.40 -22.52 -8.84
N PHE A 51 -6.41 -21.67 -8.62
CA PHE A 51 -5.20 -21.97 -7.85
C PHE A 51 -4.94 -20.87 -6.82
N LEU A 52 -5.03 -21.20 -5.53
CA LEU A 52 -4.72 -20.33 -4.40
C LEU A 52 -3.26 -20.59 -4.01
N ASN A 53 -2.38 -19.59 -4.15
CA ASN A 53 -0.95 -19.77 -3.93
C ASN A 53 -0.21 -18.48 -3.53
N THR A 54 0.62 -18.57 -2.49
CA THR A 54 1.52 -17.49 -2.03
C THR A 54 2.95 -17.62 -2.55
N HIS A 55 3.39 -18.80 -3.00
CA HIS A 55 4.79 -19.08 -3.31
C HIS A 55 5.11 -19.00 -4.81
N GLN A 56 5.95 -18.04 -5.19
CA GLN A 56 6.31 -17.79 -6.60
C GLN A 56 6.94 -19.01 -7.31
N GLY A 57 7.79 -19.77 -6.62
CA GLY A 57 8.38 -21.00 -7.19
C GLY A 57 7.34 -22.09 -7.46
N LEU A 58 6.17 -22.04 -6.79
CA LEU A 58 5.06 -22.93 -7.07
C LEU A 58 4.17 -22.41 -8.22
N SER A 59 4.03 -21.09 -8.37
CA SER A 59 3.43 -20.47 -9.56
C SER A 59 4.14 -20.93 -10.83
N PHE A 60 5.49 -20.90 -10.82
CA PHE A 60 6.30 -21.32 -11.95
C PHE A 60 6.13 -22.80 -12.29
N ASP A 61 6.06 -23.67 -11.28
CA ASP A 61 5.92 -25.11 -11.49
C ASP A 61 4.50 -25.49 -11.94
N PHE A 62 3.47 -24.96 -11.29
CA PHE A 62 2.07 -25.22 -11.65
C PHE A 62 1.72 -24.65 -13.04
N LYS A 63 2.25 -23.47 -13.40
CA LYS A 63 2.20 -22.96 -14.77
C LYS A 63 2.84 -23.93 -15.78
N THR A 64 3.97 -24.54 -15.43
CA THR A 64 4.64 -25.53 -16.30
C THR A 64 3.84 -26.83 -16.44
N VAL A 65 3.11 -27.23 -15.41
CA VAL A 65 2.13 -28.34 -15.48
C VAL A 65 0.98 -27.97 -16.42
N ALA A 66 0.40 -26.77 -16.26
CA ALA A 66 -0.69 -26.26 -17.10
C ALA A 66 -0.30 -26.17 -18.59
N GLU A 67 0.87 -25.61 -18.90
CA GLU A 67 1.43 -25.53 -20.26
C GLU A 67 1.73 -26.91 -20.88
N LYS A 68 1.99 -27.94 -20.06
CA LYS A 68 2.29 -29.31 -20.53
C LYS A 68 1.09 -30.21 -20.64
N LEU A 69 -0.01 -29.89 -19.95
CA LEU A 69 -1.27 -30.62 -19.98
C LEU A 69 -2.40 -29.85 -20.70
N ASP A 70 -2.06 -28.73 -21.34
CA ASP A 70 -2.93 -27.88 -22.18
C ASP A 70 -4.22 -27.43 -21.46
N PHE A 71 -4.08 -26.95 -20.22
CA PHE A 71 -5.20 -26.43 -19.43
C PHE A 71 -5.00 -24.98 -18.98
N ASN A 72 -6.12 -24.27 -18.81
CA ASN A 72 -6.17 -22.90 -18.33
C ASN A 72 -6.57 -22.88 -16.85
N TYR A 73 -6.03 -21.94 -16.08
CA TYR A 73 -6.34 -21.76 -14.67
C TYR A 73 -6.27 -20.29 -14.25
N LEU A 74 -6.98 -19.92 -13.19
CA LEU A 74 -6.84 -18.61 -12.54
C LEU A 74 -5.97 -18.73 -11.28
N GLU A 75 -4.86 -17.99 -11.19
CA GLU A 75 -4.09 -17.87 -9.95
C GLU A 75 -4.59 -16.72 -9.07
N LEU A 76 -4.78 -16.97 -7.78
CA LEU A 76 -5.05 -15.97 -6.76
C LEU A 76 -4.03 -16.11 -5.63
N ASN A 77 -3.56 -14.98 -5.10
CA ASN A 77 -2.64 -14.98 -3.96
C ASN A 77 -3.39 -14.76 -2.64
N PRO A 78 -3.39 -15.71 -1.68
CA PRO A 78 -4.05 -15.58 -0.38
C PRO A 78 -3.67 -14.36 0.45
N SER A 79 -2.46 -13.81 0.31
CA SER A 79 -2.05 -12.60 1.05
C SER A 79 -2.94 -11.38 0.75
N LEU A 80 -3.73 -11.45 -0.33
CA LEU A 80 -4.69 -10.42 -0.72
C LEU A 80 -5.98 -10.42 0.14
N TYR A 81 -6.30 -11.51 0.86
CA TYR A 81 -7.43 -11.59 1.83
C TYR A 81 -7.02 -11.98 3.27
N VAL A 82 -5.81 -12.53 3.45
CA VAL A 82 -5.26 -12.89 4.76
C VAL A 82 -4.61 -11.65 5.40
N LEU A 83 -5.45 -10.78 5.97
CA LEU A 83 -5.11 -9.49 6.60
C LEU A 83 -4.30 -9.61 7.92
N ASN A 84 -3.58 -10.71 8.13
CA ASN A 84 -3.05 -11.14 9.42
C ASN A 84 -1.62 -10.61 9.67
N ASN A 85 -1.43 -9.29 9.52
CA ASN A 85 -0.12 -8.61 9.64
C ASN A 85 1.03 -9.26 8.83
N GLY A 86 0.72 -9.83 7.66
CA GLY A 86 1.69 -10.52 6.81
C GLY A 86 2.01 -11.97 7.20
N LYS A 87 1.28 -12.57 8.16
CA LYS A 87 1.34 -14.00 8.45
C LYS A 87 0.35 -14.78 7.59
N PHE A 88 0.80 -15.89 7.00
CA PHE A 88 -0.04 -16.82 6.25
C PHE A 88 -1.06 -17.55 7.15
N GLY A 89 -2.10 -18.15 6.58
CA GLY A 89 -3.08 -19.00 7.27
C GLY A 89 -4.27 -18.27 7.91
N GLN A 90 -5.38 -18.99 8.09
CA GLN A 90 -6.67 -18.44 8.55
C GLN A 90 -7.17 -19.10 9.85
N SER A 91 -7.60 -18.28 10.82
CA SER A 91 -8.19 -18.74 12.08
C SER A 91 -9.60 -19.30 11.89
N ASP A 92 -10.13 -20.02 12.88
CA ASP A 92 -11.44 -20.68 12.76
C ASP A 92 -12.58 -19.69 12.52
N ALA A 93 -12.49 -18.53 13.19
CA ALA A 93 -13.41 -17.41 13.03
C ALA A 93 -13.20 -16.67 11.70
N ARG A 94 -11.96 -16.40 11.28
CA ARG A 94 -11.69 -15.75 9.98
C ARG A 94 -12.11 -16.62 8.80
N ALA A 95 -11.99 -17.94 8.91
CA ALA A 95 -12.49 -18.88 7.91
C ALA A 95 -14.03 -18.91 7.84
N GLU A 96 -14.74 -18.63 8.94
CA GLU A 96 -16.19 -18.42 8.91
C GLU A 96 -16.59 -17.04 8.39
N GLU A 97 -15.83 -15.99 8.71
CA GLU A 97 -16.02 -14.64 8.16
C GLU A 97 -15.82 -14.64 6.63
N LEU A 98 -14.76 -15.26 6.13
CA LEU A 98 -14.51 -15.45 4.69
C LEU A 98 -15.64 -16.24 4.00
N ASN A 99 -16.28 -17.17 4.71
CA ASN A 99 -17.47 -17.87 4.23
C ASN A 99 -18.75 -17.03 4.31
N SER A 100 -18.93 -16.18 5.34
CA SER A 100 -20.13 -15.35 5.49
C SER A 100 -20.21 -14.32 4.36
N PHE A 101 -19.08 -13.84 3.85
CA PHE A 101 -19.01 -13.02 2.64
C PHE A 101 -19.23 -13.78 1.31
N GLY A 102 -19.28 -15.12 1.32
CA GLY A 102 -19.31 -15.90 0.08
C GLY A 102 -18.00 -15.99 -0.69
N LEU A 103 -16.81 -15.81 -0.07
CA LEU A 103 -15.54 -16.08 -0.75
C LEU A 103 -15.46 -17.55 -1.22
N SER A 104 -15.98 -18.48 -0.41
CA SER A 104 -16.11 -19.88 -0.84
C SER A 104 -17.11 -20.05 -1.98
N ASP A 105 -18.20 -19.28 -2.01
CA ASP A 105 -19.20 -19.38 -3.08
C ASP A 105 -18.61 -19.01 -4.46
N PHE A 106 -17.66 -18.08 -4.53
CA PHE A 106 -16.87 -17.82 -5.76
C PHE A 106 -16.07 -19.07 -6.19
N PHE A 107 -15.32 -19.66 -5.27
CA PHE A 107 -14.55 -20.87 -5.55
C PHE A 107 -15.46 -22.08 -5.85
N CYS A 108 -16.72 -22.06 -5.37
CA CYS A 108 -17.76 -23.02 -5.71
C CYS A 108 -18.31 -22.90 -7.14
N GLU A 109 -17.86 -21.93 -7.94
CA GLU A 109 -18.15 -21.83 -9.39
C GLU A 109 -17.02 -22.40 -10.28
N TYR A 110 -16.00 -23.00 -9.66
CA TYR A 110 -14.95 -23.79 -10.31
C TYR A 110 -15.17 -25.28 -10.07
N ASP A 111 -14.86 -26.11 -11.07
CA ASP A 111 -14.88 -27.57 -10.93
C ASP A 111 -13.75 -28.06 -10.02
N ILE A 112 -12.57 -27.43 -10.12
CA ILE A 112 -11.35 -27.83 -9.43
C ILE A 112 -10.74 -26.60 -8.77
N VAL A 113 -10.39 -26.72 -7.49
CA VAL A 113 -9.70 -25.67 -6.74
C VAL A 113 -8.46 -26.26 -6.09
N VAL A 114 -7.29 -25.76 -6.46
CA VAL A 114 -5.99 -26.15 -5.90
C VAL A 114 -5.58 -25.11 -4.86
N VAL A 115 -5.19 -25.55 -3.67
CA VAL A 115 -4.61 -24.71 -2.60
C VAL A 115 -3.16 -25.15 -2.41
N GLY A 116 -2.21 -24.26 -2.69
CA GLY A 116 -0.76 -24.51 -2.60
C GLY A 116 -0.06 -23.65 -1.56
N ASP A 117 1.24 -23.93 -1.35
CA ASP A 117 2.09 -23.37 -0.29
C ASP A 117 1.58 -23.67 1.13
N THR A 118 0.58 -22.94 1.61
CA THR A 118 0.10 -22.97 2.99
C THR A 118 -1.37 -23.41 3.07
N ASN A 119 -1.62 -24.71 3.26
CA ASN A 119 -2.97 -25.31 3.30
C ASN A 119 -3.99 -24.59 4.23
N PRO A 120 -3.61 -23.99 5.38
CA PRO A 120 -4.52 -23.17 6.19
C PRO A 120 -5.17 -21.98 5.45
N ASP A 121 -4.64 -21.53 4.32
CA ASP A 121 -5.29 -20.52 3.46
C ASP A 121 -6.53 -21.06 2.72
N GLY A 122 -6.70 -22.38 2.64
CA GLY A 122 -7.90 -23.05 2.14
C GLY A 122 -8.97 -23.31 3.22
N ARG A 123 -8.74 -22.90 4.48
CA ARG A 123 -9.60 -23.30 5.61
C ARG A 123 -11.05 -22.87 5.47
N PHE A 124 -11.33 -21.72 4.88
CA PHE A 124 -12.70 -21.29 4.59
C PHE A 124 -13.45 -22.31 3.70
N LEU A 125 -12.85 -22.78 2.60
CA LEU A 125 -13.41 -23.84 1.75
C LEU A 125 -13.59 -25.17 2.49
N LEU A 126 -12.62 -25.56 3.32
CA LEU A 126 -12.75 -26.73 4.18
C LEU A 126 -13.98 -26.60 5.13
N LYS A 127 -14.17 -25.45 5.78
CA LYS A 127 -15.35 -25.19 6.64
C LYS A 127 -16.66 -25.12 5.86
N ARG A 128 -16.68 -24.66 4.59
CA ARG A 128 -17.87 -24.67 3.73
C ARG A 128 -18.34 -26.10 3.49
N LEU A 129 -17.43 -26.98 3.07
CA LEU A 129 -17.70 -28.40 2.79
C LEU A 129 -17.97 -29.24 4.05
N ASP A 130 -17.36 -28.90 5.20
CA ASP A 130 -17.64 -29.58 6.47
C ASP A 130 -19.06 -29.26 6.98
N LYS A 131 -19.53 -28.03 6.76
CA LYS A 131 -20.90 -27.62 7.08
C LYS A 131 -21.92 -28.25 6.12
N ASP A 132 -21.73 -28.07 4.83
CA ASP A 132 -22.64 -28.55 3.78
C ASP A 132 -21.85 -28.84 2.48
N PRO A 133 -21.60 -30.12 2.15
CA PRO A 133 -20.88 -30.49 0.93
C PRO A 133 -21.61 -30.08 -0.35
N ASP A 134 -22.93 -30.25 -0.39
CA ASP A 134 -23.72 -30.18 -1.62
C ASP A 134 -24.04 -28.73 -2.01
N SER A 135 -23.91 -27.80 -1.05
CA SER A 135 -23.96 -26.35 -1.27
C SER A 135 -22.86 -25.75 -2.16
N CYS A 136 -21.88 -26.56 -2.60
CA CYS A 136 -20.73 -26.15 -3.39
C CYS A 136 -20.55 -27.05 -4.62
N LYS A 137 -20.15 -26.53 -5.78
CA LYS A 137 -20.02 -27.34 -7.02
C LYS A 137 -18.63 -27.94 -7.26
N ILE A 138 -17.62 -27.58 -6.46
CA ILE A 138 -16.23 -28.08 -6.59
C ILE A 138 -16.24 -29.62 -6.61
N GLU A 139 -15.87 -30.24 -7.73
CA GLU A 139 -15.70 -31.69 -7.85
C GLU A 139 -14.44 -32.15 -7.12
N ARG A 140 -13.35 -31.36 -7.15
CA ARG A 140 -12.11 -31.62 -6.41
C ARG A 140 -11.53 -30.38 -5.76
N LEU A 141 -11.51 -30.36 -4.43
CA LEU A 141 -10.70 -29.44 -3.63
C LEU A 141 -9.35 -30.12 -3.38
N ILE A 142 -8.32 -29.66 -4.07
CA ILE A 142 -6.96 -30.17 -3.96
C ILE A 142 -6.20 -29.36 -2.90
N MET A 143 -5.80 -30.02 -1.81
CA MET A 143 -4.96 -29.45 -0.76
C MET A 143 -3.51 -29.88 -1.01
N PHE A 144 -2.74 -29.06 -1.74
CA PHE A 144 -1.38 -29.36 -2.16
C PHE A 144 -0.34 -28.82 -1.16
N SER A 145 -0.01 -29.66 -0.17
CA SER A 145 1.04 -29.39 0.81
C SER A 145 2.40 -29.32 0.11
N THR A 146 2.87 -28.10 -0.13
CA THR A 146 4.25 -27.84 -0.59
C THR A 146 5.11 -27.15 0.45
N ASN A 147 4.47 -26.55 1.46
CA ASN A 147 5.00 -26.42 2.82
C ASN A 147 4.31 -27.45 3.74
N ARG A 148 4.51 -27.38 5.06
CA ARG A 148 3.70 -28.15 6.02
C ARG A 148 2.21 -27.82 5.93
N PHE A 149 1.35 -28.82 6.13
CA PHE A 149 -0.10 -28.67 6.18
C PHE A 149 -0.60 -27.76 7.32
N ASP A 150 0.25 -27.54 8.33
CA ASP A 150 0.07 -26.66 9.50
C ASP A 150 1.07 -25.49 9.51
N TRP A 151 1.59 -25.09 8.34
CA TRP A 151 2.49 -23.94 8.24
C TRP A 151 1.81 -22.65 8.77
N THR A 152 2.63 -21.74 9.31
CA THR A 152 2.31 -20.61 10.21
C THR A 152 1.42 -20.90 11.44
N TRP A 153 0.90 -22.12 11.63
CA TRP A 153 -0.08 -22.39 12.69
C TRP A 153 0.51 -22.47 14.11
N TRP A 154 1.83 -22.62 14.27
CA TRP A 154 2.48 -22.67 15.59
C TRP A 154 2.46 -21.34 16.37
N ASP A 155 2.18 -20.22 15.70
CA ASP A 155 2.03 -18.89 16.33
C ASP A 155 0.66 -18.72 17.01
N TYR A 156 -0.27 -19.66 16.80
CA TYR A 156 -1.63 -19.65 17.36
C TYR A 156 -1.76 -20.50 18.62
N SER A 157 -2.85 -20.27 19.37
CA SER A 157 -3.13 -21.00 20.61
C SER A 157 -3.40 -22.49 20.36
N GLU A 158 -3.12 -23.33 21.36
CA GLU A 158 -3.38 -24.77 21.28
C GLU A 158 -4.85 -25.10 20.93
N VAL A 159 -5.79 -24.27 21.37
CA VAL A 159 -7.22 -24.40 21.04
C VAL A 159 -7.46 -24.19 19.54
N GLU A 160 -6.92 -23.13 18.97
CA GLU A 160 -7.05 -22.79 17.54
C GLU A 160 -6.36 -23.84 16.64
N ASN A 161 -5.26 -24.42 17.12
CA ASN A 161 -4.56 -25.51 16.43
C ASN A 161 -5.40 -26.79 16.43
N ASN A 162 -6.01 -27.13 17.56
CA ASN A 162 -6.90 -28.29 17.66
C ASN A 162 -8.18 -28.14 16.82
N LEU A 163 -8.74 -26.93 16.68
CA LEU A 163 -9.89 -26.68 15.78
C LEU A 163 -9.58 -27.01 14.31
N TYR A 164 -8.40 -26.59 13.82
CA TYR A 164 -7.95 -26.90 12.47
C TYR A 164 -7.70 -28.40 12.26
N TYR A 165 -7.06 -29.07 13.23
CA TYR A 165 -6.84 -30.52 13.16
C TYR A 165 -8.15 -31.33 13.22
N GLU A 166 -9.13 -30.92 14.04
CA GLU A 166 -10.45 -31.55 14.09
C GLU A 166 -11.25 -31.36 12.79
N LEU A 167 -11.15 -30.19 12.15
CA LEU A 167 -11.76 -29.95 10.84
C LEU A 167 -11.23 -30.94 9.79
N ILE A 168 -9.91 -31.16 9.75
CA ILE A 168 -9.29 -32.13 8.82
C ILE A 168 -9.70 -33.57 9.18
N ARG A 169 -9.71 -33.94 10.47
CA ARG A 169 -10.16 -35.27 10.96
C ARG A 169 -11.59 -35.61 10.53
N ARG A 170 -12.49 -34.64 10.46
CA ARG A 170 -13.86 -34.85 9.95
C ARG A 170 -13.86 -34.95 8.43
N LEU A 171 -13.25 -33.99 7.75
CA LEU A 171 -13.33 -33.84 6.30
C LEU A 171 -12.73 -35.01 5.52
N TYR A 172 -11.57 -35.55 5.93
CA TYR A 172 -10.96 -36.67 5.22
C TYR A 172 -11.84 -37.94 5.24
N ARG A 173 -12.65 -38.12 6.31
CA ARG A 173 -13.61 -39.21 6.43
C ARG A 173 -14.93 -38.92 5.72
N LYS A 174 -15.38 -37.66 5.73
CA LYS A 174 -16.67 -37.23 5.19
C LYS A 174 -16.66 -37.10 3.66
N LEU A 175 -15.53 -36.67 3.08
CA LEU A 175 -15.39 -36.30 1.67
C LEU A 175 -14.07 -36.82 1.03
N PRO A 176 -13.71 -38.11 1.19
CA PRO A 176 -12.41 -38.64 0.76
C PRO A 176 -12.16 -38.50 -0.76
N ASP A 177 -13.19 -38.73 -1.59
CA ASP A 177 -13.07 -38.67 -3.06
C ASP A 177 -13.10 -37.24 -3.64
N ARG A 178 -13.27 -36.23 -2.77
CA ARG A 178 -13.58 -34.85 -3.12
C ARG A 178 -12.61 -33.82 -2.53
N ILE A 179 -12.05 -34.09 -1.35
CA ILE A 179 -10.97 -33.30 -0.75
C ILE A 179 -9.67 -34.09 -0.89
N ILE A 180 -8.97 -33.83 -1.98
CA ILE A 180 -7.78 -34.57 -2.40
C ILE A 180 -6.55 -33.94 -1.76
N TRP A 181 -5.96 -34.63 -0.80
CA TRP A 181 -4.69 -34.23 -0.20
C TRP A 181 -3.54 -34.65 -1.13
N ILE A 182 -2.71 -33.69 -1.51
CA ILE A 182 -1.52 -33.87 -2.36
C ILE A 182 -0.31 -33.37 -1.58
N GLN A 183 0.82 -34.04 -1.70
CA GLN A 183 2.08 -33.65 -1.05
C GLN A 183 3.22 -33.65 -2.07
N ASN A 184 4.20 -32.73 -1.92
CA ASN A 184 5.42 -32.74 -2.73
C ASN A 184 6.53 -33.66 -2.19
N ASN A 185 6.34 -34.25 -1.01
CA ASN A 185 7.33 -35.08 -0.31
C ASN A 185 6.62 -36.14 0.57
N PRO A 186 7.25 -37.27 0.93
CA PRO A 186 6.66 -38.31 1.77
C PRO A 186 6.72 -38.01 3.29
N TRP A 187 7.53 -37.03 3.73
CA TRP A 187 7.59 -36.61 5.13
C TRP A 187 6.25 -36.03 5.62
N GLU A 188 5.53 -35.33 4.73
CA GLU A 188 4.33 -34.60 5.11
C GLU A 188 3.20 -35.51 5.59
N HIS A 189 2.93 -36.65 4.93
CA HIS A 189 1.96 -37.64 5.41
C HIS A 189 2.30 -38.18 6.79
N ARG A 190 3.59 -38.46 7.04
CA ARG A 190 4.09 -38.91 8.34
C ARG A 190 3.82 -37.85 9.41
N TYR A 191 4.11 -36.59 9.08
CA TYR A 191 3.89 -35.46 9.96
C TYR A 191 2.39 -35.22 10.25
N MET A 192 1.54 -35.22 9.21
CA MET A 192 0.08 -35.16 9.30
C MET A 192 -0.49 -36.25 10.22
N ARG A 193 -0.14 -37.53 10.01
CA ARG A 193 -0.64 -38.65 10.85
C ARG A 193 -0.35 -38.44 12.33
N ILE A 194 0.81 -37.89 12.67
CA ILE A 194 1.22 -37.69 14.07
C ILE A 194 0.53 -36.45 14.67
N LYS A 195 0.51 -35.30 13.96
CA LYS A 195 -0.20 -34.09 14.44
C LYS A 195 -1.71 -34.27 14.52
N LEU A 196 -2.30 -34.93 13.53
CA LEU A 196 -3.70 -35.33 13.54
C LEU A 196 -3.97 -36.49 14.51
N LYS A 197 -2.96 -37.11 15.13
CA LYS A 197 -3.10 -38.29 16.03
C LYS A 197 -3.91 -39.44 15.40
N GLU A 198 -3.85 -39.53 14.08
CA GLU A 198 -4.79 -40.24 13.23
C GLU A 198 -4.03 -41.33 12.44
N LYS A 199 -4.00 -42.55 13.00
CA LYS A 199 -3.17 -43.64 12.45
C LYS A 199 -3.61 -44.07 11.06
N ASP A 200 -4.89 -43.95 10.76
CA ASP A 200 -5.51 -44.46 9.53
C ASP A 200 -5.82 -43.34 8.51
N PHE A 201 -5.24 -42.15 8.70
CA PHE A 201 -5.30 -41.07 7.71
C PHE A 201 -4.68 -41.57 6.38
N PRO A 202 -5.42 -41.57 5.27
CA PRO A 202 -5.00 -42.21 4.02
C PRO A 202 -3.72 -41.55 3.46
N PRO A 203 -2.88 -42.30 2.74
CA PRO A 203 -1.72 -41.72 2.07
C PRO A 203 -2.19 -40.69 1.03
N PRO A 204 -1.82 -39.40 1.17
CA PRO A 204 -2.11 -38.39 0.17
C PRO A 204 -1.33 -38.69 -1.11
N TYR A 205 -1.79 -38.12 -2.23
CA TYR A 205 -1.15 -38.31 -3.51
C TYR A 205 0.21 -37.60 -3.51
N LEU A 206 1.30 -38.38 -3.55
CA LEU A 206 2.64 -37.83 -3.79
C LEU A 206 2.70 -37.37 -5.26
N ILE A 207 2.83 -36.06 -5.47
CA ILE A 207 3.09 -35.45 -6.78
C ILE A 207 4.26 -34.48 -6.62
N ARG A 208 5.40 -34.81 -7.21
CA ARG A 208 6.64 -34.03 -7.11
C ARG A 208 6.64 -32.86 -8.10
N PRO A 209 7.18 -31.69 -7.74
CA PRO A 209 7.39 -30.58 -8.68
C PRO A 209 8.25 -30.95 -9.89
N LEU A 210 7.98 -30.31 -11.03
CA LEU A 210 8.80 -30.38 -12.24
C LEU A 210 10.12 -29.61 -12.10
N GLY A 211 10.33 -28.88 -10.99
CA GLY A 211 11.51 -28.09 -10.68
C GLY A 211 11.67 -26.84 -11.55
N GLN A 212 10.61 -26.29 -12.13
CA GLN A 212 10.74 -25.13 -13.03
C GLN A 212 10.91 -23.81 -12.26
N THR A 213 12.00 -23.11 -12.55
CA THR A 213 12.19 -21.71 -12.17
C THR A 213 12.18 -20.79 -13.40
N LEU A 214 11.61 -19.59 -13.27
CA LEU A 214 11.73 -18.51 -14.26
C LEU A 214 12.79 -17.45 -13.87
N ILE A 215 13.38 -17.53 -12.66
CA ILE A 215 14.44 -16.63 -12.19
C ILE A 215 15.67 -16.71 -13.10
N ASP A 216 16.25 -15.57 -13.47
CA ASP A 216 17.48 -15.50 -14.28
C ASP A 216 18.76 -15.60 -13.43
N PRO A 217 19.86 -16.16 -13.99
CA PRO A 217 21.08 -16.40 -13.25
C PRO A 217 21.87 -15.10 -12.97
N GLU A 218 22.29 -14.92 -11.72
CA GLU A 218 23.27 -13.91 -11.35
C GLU A 218 24.67 -14.29 -11.86
N LYS A 219 25.53 -13.29 -12.07
CA LYS A 219 26.84 -13.45 -12.70
C LYS A 219 27.93 -13.80 -11.68
N VAL A 220 28.22 -15.09 -11.50
CA VAL A 220 29.27 -15.56 -10.57
C VAL A 220 30.67 -15.32 -11.16
N SER A 221 31.60 -14.81 -10.34
CA SER A 221 32.99 -14.55 -10.77
C SER A 221 33.79 -15.85 -10.92
N ASN A 222 34.79 -15.89 -11.80
CA ASN A 222 35.57 -17.11 -12.03
C ASN A 222 36.40 -17.56 -10.81
N ALA A 223 36.70 -16.65 -9.87
CA ALA A 223 37.32 -17.00 -8.58
C ALA A 223 36.29 -17.64 -7.62
N ASP A 224 35.06 -17.13 -7.61
CA ASP A 224 33.98 -17.65 -6.76
C ASP A 224 33.54 -19.07 -7.16
N LYS A 225 33.52 -19.38 -8.46
CA LYS A 225 33.07 -20.69 -8.99
C LYS A 225 33.88 -21.90 -8.46
N ALA A 226 35.09 -21.67 -7.96
CA ALA A 226 35.92 -22.71 -7.35
C ALA A 226 35.42 -23.14 -5.96
N PHE A 227 34.73 -22.26 -5.23
CA PHE A 227 34.34 -22.52 -3.84
C PHE A 227 32.96 -23.16 -3.73
N PRO A 228 32.77 -24.12 -2.79
CA PRO A 228 31.45 -24.59 -2.42
C PRO A 228 30.66 -23.48 -1.73
N VAL A 229 29.34 -23.53 -1.83
CA VAL A 229 28.43 -22.53 -1.25
C VAL A 229 27.55 -23.09 -0.15
N ILE A 230 27.20 -22.19 0.78
CA ILE A 230 26.10 -22.30 1.75
C ILE A 230 25.27 -21.01 1.67
N TYR A 231 23.97 -21.09 1.92
CA TYR A 231 23.03 -19.96 1.84
C TYR A 231 22.43 -19.66 3.22
N ASP A 232 21.73 -18.54 3.35
CA ASP A 232 21.14 -18.13 4.62
C ASP A 232 19.91 -18.99 4.97
N HIS A 233 19.99 -19.75 6.08
CA HIS A 233 18.89 -20.59 6.60
C HIS A 233 19.10 -20.93 8.09
N SER A 234 18.09 -21.53 8.73
CA SER A 234 18.04 -21.71 10.19
C SER A 234 19.15 -22.56 10.82
N MET A 235 19.87 -23.38 10.06
CA MET A 235 21.01 -24.19 10.55
C MET A 235 22.38 -23.62 10.12
N LEU A 236 22.40 -22.51 9.37
CA LEU A 236 23.63 -21.92 8.85
C LEU A 236 24.68 -21.61 9.94
N PRO A 237 24.36 -21.01 11.11
CA PRO A 237 25.39 -20.67 12.09
C PRO A 237 26.18 -21.87 12.63
N GLU A 238 25.51 -23.01 12.79
CA GLU A 238 26.14 -24.24 13.27
C GLU A 238 26.90 -24.97 12.16
N LEU A 239 26.39 -24.95 10.92
CA LEU A 239 27.12 -25.41 9.74
C LEU A 239 28.40 -24.58 9.50
N GLU A 240 28.30 -23.26 9.53
CA GLU A 240 29.40 -22.30 9.36
C GLU A 240 30.51 -22.53 10.40
N LYS A 241 30.13 -22.76 11.66
CA LYS A 241 31.03 -23.16 12.76
C LYS A 241 31.76 -24.48 12.47
N HIS A 242 31.06 -25.53 12.04
CA HIS A 242 31.67 -26.82 11.74
C HIS A 242 32.58 -26.80 10.49
N LEU A 243 32.17 -26.11 9.42
CA LEU A 243 33.00 -25.94 8.22
C LEU A 243 34.27 -25.14 8.53
N THR A 244 34.17 -24.11 9.37
CA THR A 244 35.32 -23.33 9.84
C THR A 244 36.27 -24.16 10.72
N ALA A 245 35.73 -25.04 11.58
CA ALA A 245 36.53 -25.89 12.47
C ALA A 245 37.41 -26.91 11.72
N GLU A 246 36.96 -27.42 10.58
CA GLU A 246 37.75 -28.32 9.72
C GLU A 246 38.66 -27.56 8.71
N ASP A 247 38.68 -26.22 8.70
CA ASP A 247 39.31 -25.40 7.65
C ASP A 247 38.77 -25.74 6.24
N ILE A 248 37.45 -25.84 6.09
CA ILE A 248 36.78 -25.91 4.78
C ILE A 248 36.51 -24.49 4.30
N LYS A 249 36.96 -24.16 3.08
CA LYS A 249 36.74 -22.86 2.45
C LYS A 249 35.45 -22.89 1.65
N PHE A 250 34.50 -22.03 1.99
CA PHE A 250 33.19 -21.91 1.35
C PHE A 250 32.84 -20.43 1.10
N LYS A 251 31.81 -20.17 0.29
CA LYS A 251 31.19 -18.86 0.14
C LYS A 251 29.77 -18.86 0.70
N LYS A 252 29.48 -17.87 1.55
CA LYS A 252 28.16 -17.62 2.13
C LYS A 252 27.33 -16.74 1.20
N LEU A 253 26.12 -17.18 0.87
CA LEU A 253 25.14 -16.48 0.04
C LEU A 253 23.99 -15.95 0.91
N SER A 254 23.37 -14.85 0.48
CA SER A 254 22.13 -14.30 1.06
C SER A 254 20.93 -15.24 0.85
N HIS A 255 19.82 -14.99 1.54
CA HIS A 255 18.58 -15.76 1.33
C HIS A 255 18.05 -15.65 -0.12
N HIS A 256 18.22 -14.48 -0.75
CA HIS A 256 18.06 -14.30 -2.19
C HIS A 256 19.43 -14.40 -2.86
N TYR A 257 19.63 -15.41 -3.72
CA TYR A 257 20.92 -15.80 -4.30
C TYR A 257 20.86 -16.09 -5.82
N GLY A 258 19.88 -15.53 -6.53
CA GLY A 258 19.70 -15.78 -7.97
C GLY A 258 19.23 -17.20 -8.34
N GLY A 259 18.72 -17.97 -7.37
CA GLY A 259 18.09 -19.27 -7.61
C GLY A 259 19.03 -20.38 -8.12
N PRO A 260 18.47 -21.51 -8.60
CA PRO A 260 19.22 -22.73 -8.90
C PRO A 260 20.19 -22.56 -10.09
N LYS A 261 19.84 -21.74 -11.08
CA LYS A 261 20.72 -21.41 -12.22
C LYS A 261 21.99 -20.66 -11.78
N THR A 262 21.95 -19.97 -10.63
CA THR A 262 23.12 -19.33 -10.02
C THR A 262 23.93 -20.33 -9.21
N LEU A 263 23.28 -21.15 -8.38
CA LEU A 263 23.95 -22.23 -7.64
C LEU A 263 24.73 -23.19 -8.55
N ALA A 264 24.19 -23.53 -9.73
CA ALA A 264 24.82 -24.42 -10.70
C ALA A 264 26.18 -23.93 -11.24
N GLN A 265 26.50 -22.63 -11.09
CA GLN A 265 27.80 -22.07 -11.49
C GLN A 265 28.93 -22.38 -10.51
N TYR A 266 28.63 -22.66 -9.23
CA TYR A 266 29.60 -22.99 -8.19
C TYR A 266 30.12 -24.43 -8.30
N SER A 267 31.15 -24.77 -7.51
CA SER A 267 31.74 -26.11 -7.51
C SER A 267 30.84 -27.13 -6.80
N ALA A 268 30.22 -26.76 -5.68
CA ALA A 268 29.22 -27.55 -4.96
C ALA A 268 28.29 -26.66 -4.10
N LEU A 269 27.08 -27.15 -3.80
CA LEU A 269 26.26 -26.72 -2.67
C LEU A 269 26.48 -27.69 -1.51
N ILE A 270 26.77 -27.18 -0.31
CA ILE A 270 26.74 -27.98 0.94
C ILE A 270 25.36 -27.75 1.56
N ASP A 271 24.55 -28.80 1.71
CA ASP A 271 23.16 -28.71 2.16
C ASP A 271 22.87 -29.71 3.28
N ILE A 272 22.10 -29.30 4.29
CA ILE A 272 21.55 -30.21 5.31
C ILE A 272 20.09 -30.46 4.92
N PRO A 273 19.68 -31.72 4.67
CA PRO A 273 18.33 -32.05 4.21
C PRO A 273 17.22 -31.37 5.01
N TYR A 274 16.32 -30.68 4.30
CA TYR A 274 15.19 -29.96 4.87
C TYR A 274 13.91 -30.41 4.19
N GLN A 275 12.99 -31.02 4.94
CA GLN A 275 11.74 -31.60 4.42
C GLN A 275 10.54 -30.65 4.36
N PRO A 276 10.34 -29.68 5.30
CA PRO A 276 9.12 -28.87 5.30
C PRO A 276 8.86 -28.02 4.06
N SER A 277 9.84 -27.77 3.18
CA SER A 277 9.60 -27.16 1.87
C SER A 277 10.71 -27.55 0.89
N GLU A 278 10.37 -28.31 -0.14
CA GLU A 278 11.35 -28.96 -1.04
C GLU A 278 11.40 -28.38 -2.46
N MET A 279 10.73 -27.27 -2.77
CA MET A 279 10.76 -26.67 -4.12
C MET A 279 12.20 -26.46 -4.64
N LYS A 280 13.09 -26.01 -3.74
CA LYS A 280 14.55 -25.88 -3.94
C LYS A 280 15.21 -27.20 -4.37
N LEU A 281 14.80 -28.34 -3.82
CA LEU A 281 15.38 -29.66 -4.12
C LEU A 281 15.16 -30.02 -5.60
N TYR A 282 13.92 -29.89 -6.05
CA TYR A 282 13.49 -30.21 -7.41
C TYR A 282 14.07 -29.23 -8.45
N GLU A 283 14.09 -27.94 -8.12
CA GLU A 283 14.83 -26.93 -8.87
C GLU A 283 16.32 -27.28 -9.01
N ASN A 284 16.99 -27.64 -7.91
CA ASN A 284 18.41 -27.99 -7.89
C ASN A 284 18.71 -29.24 -8.74
N ILE A 285 17.88 -30.28 -8.68
CA ILE A 285 18.02 -31.48 -9.51
C ILE A 285 17.90 -31.10 -10.99
N LYS A 286 16.83 -30.39 -11.38
CA LYS A 286 16.57 -30.00 -12.78
C LYS A 286 17.71 -29.17 -13.39
N TYR A 287 18.22 -28.20 -12.63
CA TYR A 287 19.29 -27.30 -13.06
C TYR A 287 20.70 -27.82 -12.74
N LYS A 288 20.84 -29.09 -12.34
CA LYS A 288 22.12 -29.80 -12.13
C LYS A 288 23.02 -29.14 -11.09
N VAL A 289 22.41 -28.60 -10.04
CA VAL A 289 23.12 -28.07 -8.86
C VAL A 289 23.71 -29.24 -8.09
N LEU A 290 25.01 -29.44 -8.24
CA LEU A 290 25.74 -30.46 -7.51
C LEU A 290 25.64 -30.19 -6.00
N THR A 291 24.97 -31.10 -5.28
CA THR A 291 24.67 -30.94 -3.86
C THR A 291 25.36 -32.05 -3.06
N VAL A 292 25.98 -31.68 -1.95
CA VAL A 292 26.71 -32.54 -1.02
C VAL A 292 25.97 -32.57 0.32
N ILE A 293 25.63 -33.76 0.79
CA ILE A 293 24.77 -33.97 1.97
C ILE A 293 25.40 -34.94 2.98
N PRO A 294 25.03 -34.92 4.27
CA PRO A 294 25.44 -35.97 5.20
C PRO A 294 24.88 -37.34 4.77
N THR A 295 25.48 -38.45 5.23
CA THR A 295 24.82 -39.76 5.17
C THR A 295 23.68 -39.83 6.19
N THR A 296 22.73 -40.76 6.03
CA THR A 296 21.62 -40.97 6.98
C THR A 296 22.09 -41.16 8.43
N ASN A 297 23.17 -41.91 8.63
CA ASN A 297 23.81 -42.10 9.93
C ASN A 297 24.37 -40.79 10.50
N PHE A 298 25.09 -39.99 9.69
CA PHE A 298 25.67 -38.74 10.19
C PHE A 298 24.61 -37.65 10.38
N LEU A 299 23.58 -37.58 9.54
CA LEU A 299 22.43 -36.70 9.75
C LEU A 299 21.74 -37.01 11.08
N LYS A 300 21.63 -38.30 11.45
CA LYS A 300 21.14 -38.66 12.80
C LYS A 300 22.02 -38.06 13.89
N THR A 301 23.33 -38.26 13.81
CA THR A 301 24.28 -37.70 14.79
C THR A 301 24.17 -36.18 14.89
N LEU A 302 24.06 -35.46 13.76
CA LEU A 302 23.90 -34.00 13.75
C LEU A 302 22.64 -33.57 14.51
N ILE A 303 21.50 -34.25 14.30
CA ILE A 303 20.24 -33.98 15.01
C ILE A 303 20.35 -34.31 16.51
N ASP A 304 21.01 -35.42 16.86
CA ASP A 304 21.21 -35.85 18.25
C ASP A 304 22.14 -34.90 19.05
N THR A 305 22.97 -34.08 18.37
CA THR A 305 24.02 -33.24 19.01
C THR A 305 23.62 -31.84 19.49
N ASN A 306 22.33 -31.47 19.50
CA ASN A 306 21.84 -30.13 19.91
C ASN A 306 22.49 -28.97 19.11
N GLY A 307 22.22 -28.91 17.81
CA GLY A 307 22.63 -27.78 16.95
C GLY A 307 21.99 -27.80 15.57
N PHE A 308 21.83 -28.99 15.00
CA PHE A 308 21.04 -29.22 13.78
C PHE A 308 19.66 -29.76 14.15
N PHE A 309 18.64 -29.45 13.35
CA PHE A 309 17.28 -29.92 13.58
C PHE A 309 16.50 -30.04 12.27
N LEU A 310 15.78 -31.15 12.10
CA LEU A 310 14.67 -31.19 11.13
C LEU A 310 13.50 -30.43 11.76
N ALA A 311 13.15 -29.30 11.16
CA ALA A 311 12.16 -28.38 11.71
C ALA A 311 10.80 -29.06 11.91
N ASN A 312 10.38 -29.14 13.18
CA ASN A 312 9.16 -29.83 13.62
C ASN A 312 9.15 -31.34 13.34
N LEU A 313 10.22 -32.05 13.70
CA LEU A 313 10.06 -33.44 14.17
C LEU A 313 8.96 -33.49 15.25
N PRO A 314 7.86 -34.24 15.04
CA PRO A 314 6.82 -34.34 16.04
C PRO A 314 7.29 -35.28 17.17
N GLU A 315 7.84 -34.65 18.21
CA GLU A 315 8.47 -35.25 19.39
C GLU A 315 9.76 -36.05 19.10
N GLN A 316 10.83 -35.75 19.85
CA GLN A 316 12.11 -36.47 19.77
C GLN A 316 11.99 -37.96 20.14
N GLU A 317 10.90 -38.36 20.81
CA GLU A 317 10.58 -39.76 21.08
C GLU A 317 10.47 -40.59 19.79
N SER A 318 10.02 -39.99 18.68
CA SER A 318 9.88 -40.68 17.39
C SER A 318 11.23 -41.12 16.79
N LEU A 319 12.32 -40.36 16.96
CA LEU A 319 13.68 -40.76 16.54
C LEU A 319 14.34 -41.78 17.48
N ASN A 320 13.85 -41.87 18.71
CA ASN A 320 14.27 -42.86 19.70
C ASN A 320 13.58 -44.22 19.52
N ASN A 321 12.49 -44.28 18.73
CA ASN A 321 11.79 -45.51 18.41
C ASN A 321 12.59 -46.35 17.38
N LYS A 322 13.48 -47.22 17.89
CA LYS A 322 14.54 -47.92 17.13
C LYS A 322 14.08 -48.87 15.99
N THR A 323 12.78 -48.95 15.73
CA THR A 323 12.16 -49.86 14.75
C THR A 323 11.74 -49.18 13.45
N GLU A 324 11.85 -47.84 13.34
CA GLU A 324 11.28 -47.09 12.21
C GLU A 324 12.33 -46.30 11.41
N ASN A 325 12.44 -46.58 10.11
CA ASN A 325 13.39 -45.96 9.18
C ASN A 325 12.91 -44.56 8.74
N TRP A 326 12.95 -43.58 9.65
CA TRP A 326 12.54 -42.19 9.39
C TRP A 326 13.21 -41.54 8.15
N PHE A 327 14.41 -41.99 7.77
CA PHE A 327 15.14 -41.50 6.60
C PHE A 327 14.54 -41.97 5.26
N GLU A 328 13.69 -42.99 5.23
CA GLU A 328 12.95 -43.41 4.02
C GLU A 328 11.88 -42.37 3.63
N TYR A 329 11.50 -41.51 4.57
CA TYR A 329 10.60 -40.38 4.36
C TYR A 329 11.34 -39.08 3.99
N ILE A 330 12.61 -39.17 3.57
CA ILE A 330 13.44 -38.01 3.20
C ILE A 330 13.88 -38.12 1.74
N GLU A 331 13.45 -37.19 0.89
CA GLU A 331 13.67 -37.29 -0.57
C GLU A 331 15.14 -37.26 -1.00
N TYR A 332 16.00 -36.59 -0.23
CA TYR A 332 17.45 -36.63 -0.39
C TYR A 332 18.05 -38.06 -0.30
N TYR A 333 17.34 -39.00 0.32
CA TYR A 333 17.74 -40.41 0.45
C TYR A 333 16.74 -41.38 -0.17
N SER A 334 15.70 -40.91 -0.87
CA SER A 334 14.72 -41.78 -1.51
C SER A 334 15.37 -42.63 -2.60
N LYS A 335 14.81 -43.81 -2.88
CA LYS A 335 15.41 -44.79 -3.80
C LYS A 335 15.52 -44.27 -5.24
N ASP A 336 14.68 -43.32 -5.61
CA ASP A 336 14.59 -42.72 -6.94
C ASP A 336 15.25 -41.34 -7.06
N LEU A 337 15.25 -40.50 -6.02
CA LEU A 337 15.94 -39.19 -6.05
C LEU A 337 17.35 -39.20 -5.42
N GLY A 338 17.64 -40.10 -4.47
CA GLY A 338 18.96 -40.23 -3.84
C GLY A 338 20.12 -40.42 -4.82
N ARG A 339 19.84 -40.89 -6.04
CA ARG A 339 20.82 -40.96 -7.15
C ARG A 339 21.36 -39.60 -7.60
N PHE A 340 20.63 -38.51 -7.39
CA PHE A 340 21.07 -37.15 -7.70
C PHE A 340 21.97 -36.57 -6.59
N PHE A 341 22.14 -37.28 -5.48
CA PHE A 341 22.99 -36.92 -4.34
C PHE A 341 24.11 -37.96 -4.11
N PRO A 342 25.01 -38.18 -5.09
CA PRO A 342 26.06 -39.20 -5.01
C PRO A 342 27.19 -38.84 -4.03
N LEU A 343 27.23 -37.60 -3.53
CA LEU A 343 28.26 -37.10 -2.61
C LEU A 343 27.72 -37.05 -1.18
N GLN A 344 28.07 -38.05 -0.37
CA GLN A 344 27.59 -38.17 1.00
C GLN A 344 28.72 -38.28 2.03
N TYR A 345 28.67 -37.46 3.09
CA TYR A 345 29.71 -37.40 4.13
C TYR A 345 29.31 -38.01 5.49
N ASN A 346 30.27 -38.63 6.18
CA ASN A 346 30.06 -39.34 7.45
C ASN A 346 30.52 -38.53 8.68
N ASN A 347 31.20 -37.42 8.44
CA ASN A 347 31.63 -36.39 9.38
C ASN A 347 32.19 -35.21 8.54
N PHE A 348 32.47 -34.06 9.16
CA PHE A 348 32.94 -32.89 8.44
C PHE A 348 34.38 -33.06 7.88
N THR A 349 35.22 -33.89 8.49
CA THR A 349 36.54 -34.25 7.91
C THR A 349 36.37 -35.03 6.59
N HIS A 350 35.40 -35.95 6.51
CA HIS A 350 35.06 -36.65 5.26
C HIS A 350 34.49 -35.67 4.22
N LEU A 351 33.71 -34.67 4.64
CA LEU A 351 33.27 -33.59 3.74
C LEU A 351 34.46 -32.82 3.15
N LYS A 352 35.47 -32.47 3.97
CA LYS A 352 36.72 -31.87 3.48
C LYS A 352 37.42 -32.77 2.46
N THR A 353 37.59 -34.05 2.80
CA THR A 353 38.20 -35.04 1.89
C THR A 353 37.46 -35.16 0.56
N ILE A 354 36.12 -35.14 0.56
CA ILE A 354 35.32 -35.10 -0.66
C ILE A 354 35.63 -33.82 -1.43
N LEU A 355 35.45 -32.64 -0.83
CA LEU A 355 35.62 -31.35 -1.51
C LEU A 355 37.03 -31.11 -2.07
N GLU A 356 38.07 -31.68 -1.46
CA GLU A 356 39.47 -31.56 -1.92
C GLU A 356 39.85 -32.53 -3.05
N ASN A 357 39.23 -33.71 -3.14
CA ASN A 357 39.57 -34.75 -4.12
C ASN A 357 38.55 -34.88 -5.27
N PHE A 358 37.55 -34.02 -5.29
CA PHE A 358 36.41 -34.04 -6.19
C PHE A 358 36.59 -33.12 -7.41
N ASN A 359 36.21 -33.60 -8.60
CA ASN A 359 36.14 -32.81 -9.83
C ASN A 359 34.68 -32.43 -10.14
N PRO A 360 34.31 -31.13 -10.13
CA PRO A 360 32.96 -30.68 -10.46
C PRO A 360 32.44 -31.07 -11.84
N ASN A 361 33.32 -31.29 -12.82
CA ASN A 361 32.90 -31.57 -14.20
C ASN A 361 32.36 -32.99 -14.36
N ASP A 362 33.10 -34.00 -13.90
CA ASP A 362 32.76 -35.43 -14.04
C ASP A 362 31.37 -35.76 -13.46
N TYR A 363 30.98 -35.03 -12.40
CA TYR A 363 29.68 -35.20 -11.75
C TYR A 363 28.58 -34.30 -12.33
N LYS A 364 28.91 -33.16 -12.94
CA LYS A 364 27.94 -32.41 -13.77
C LYS A 364 27.61 -33.19 -15.05
N ASP A 365 28.52 -34.01 -15.55
CA ASP A 365 28.26 -35.00 -16.61
C ASP A 365 27.41 -36.18 -16.09
N PHE A 366 27.69 -36.73 -14.90
CA PHE A 366 26.82 -37.74 -14.27
C PHE A 366 25.38 -37.23 -14.07
N LEU A 367 25.18 -36.01 -13.55
CA LEU A 367 23.86 -35.38 -13.43
C LEU A 367 23.22 -35.12 -14.79
N SER A 368 24.00 -34.79 -15.82
CA SER A 368 23.52 -34.66 -17.20
C SER A 368 23.02 -35.99 -17.75
N ASN A 369 23.73 -37.10 -17.52
CA ASN A 369 23.31 -38.44 -17.93
C ASN A 369 22.04 -38.91 -17.19
N ASN A 370 21.87 -38.52 -15.92
CA ASN A 370 20.64 -38.79 -15.17
C ASN A 370 19.46 -37.86 -15.55
N SER A 371 19.65 -36.84 -16.40
CA SER A 371 18.55 -35.96 -16.82
C SER A 371 17.51 -36.67 -17.70
N ALA A 372 17.87 -37.77 -18.36
CA ALA A 372 16.90 -38.66 -19.00
C ALA A 372 15.94 -39.26 -17.97
N TYR A 373 16.44 -39.82 -16.86
CA TYR A 373 15.62 -40.35 -15.77
C TYR A 373 14.73 -39.28 -15.11
N TRP A 374 15.26 -38.05 -14.93
CA TRP A 374 14.46 -36.93 -14.45
C TRP A 374 13.27 -36.62 -15.38
N ASN A 375 13.46 -36.66 -16.70
CA ASN A 375 12.41 -36.34 -17.67
C ASN A 375 11.45 -37.50 -17.96
N GLU A 376 11.97 -38.70 -18.17
CA GLU A 376 11.21 -39.88 -18.61
C GLU A 376 10.51 -40.62 -17.47
N VAL A 377 11.01 -40.47 -16.24
CA VAL A 377 10.43 -41.09 -15.04
C VAL A 377 9.81 -40.05 -14.12
N ILE A 378 10.57 -39.08 -13.58
CA ILE A 378 10.03 -38.18 -12.54
C ILE A 378 9.04 -37.17 -13.11
N ASN A 379 9.45 -36.33 -14.07
CA ASN A 379 8.56 -35.36 -14.70
C ASN A 379 7.36 -36.04 -15.38
N LYS A 380 7.56 -37.23 -15.94
CA LYS A 380 6.48 -38.01 -16.54
C LYS A 380 5.48 -38.50 -15.48
N ASP A 381 5.93 -39.11 -14.39
CA ASP A 381 5.08 -39.56 -13.28
C ASP A 381 4.30 -38.39 -12.66
N THR A 382 4.93 -37.21 -12.51
CA THR A 382 4.26 -35.96 -12.12
C THR A 382 3.14 -35.56 -13.09
N LEU A 383 3.43 -35.52 -14.39
CA LEU A 383 2.45 -35.13 -15.41
C LEU A 383 1.33 -36.16 -15.57
N ASP A 384 1.65 -37.45 -15.54
CA ASP A 384 0.69 -38.55 -15.62
C ASP A 384 -0.26 -38.52 -14.41
N ARG A 385 0.20 -38.18 -13.20
CA ARG A 385 -0.65 -37.98 -12.00
C ARG A 385 -1.56 -36.77 -12.14
N TRP A 386 -1.01 -35.59 -12.44
CA TRP A 386 -1.81 -34.37 -12.65
C TRP A 386 -2.87 -34.54 -13.74
N ASN A 387 -2.55 -35.27 -14.82
CA ASN A 387 -3.48 -35.55 -15.92
C ASN A 387 -4.59 -36.52 -15.48
N LYS A 388 -4.21 -37.65 -14.88
CA LYS A 388 -5.10 -38.74 -14.46
C LYS A 388 -6.19 -38.26 -13.49
N ASP A 389 -5.84 -37.34 -12.59
CA ASP A 389 -6.71 -36.94 -11.48
C ASP A 389 -7.38 -35.56 -11.67
N ASN A 390 -7.27 -34.90 -12.83
CA ASN A 390 -7.97 -33.62 -13.11
C ASN A 390 -8.71 -33.49 -14.47
N MET A 391 -8.10 -33.76 -15.63
CA MET A 391 -8.50 -33.07 -16.88
C MET A 391 -9.40 -33.80 -17.88
N SER A 392 -10.12 -34.87 -17.48
CA SER A 392 -11.27 -35.32 -18.28
C SER A 392 -12.40 -35.94 -17.46
N ILE A 393 -13.64 -35.53 -17.75
CA ILE A 393 -14.88 -36.18 -17.32
C ILE A 393 -14.95 -37.61 -17.87
N ILE A 394 -15.77 -38.45 -17.24
CA ILE A 394 -16.05 -39.87 -17.53
C ILE A 394 -16.74 -40.08 -18.92
N GLU A 395 -16.05 -39.75 -20.01
CA GLU A 395 -16.50 -39.99 -21.39
C GLU A 395 -15.45 -40.69 -22.28
N LYS A 396 -14.14 -40.44 -22.11
CA LYS A 396 -13.10 -41.32 -22.72
C LYS A 396 -13.18 -42.75 -22.16
N ILE A 397 -13.66 -42.91 -20.93
CA ILE A 397 -14.01 -44.19 -20.30
C ILE A 397 -15.31 -44.80 -20.87
N LYS A 398 -16.17 -44.02 -21.56
CA LYS A 398 -17.32 -44.59 -22.29
C LYS A 398 -16.98 -44.93 -23.73
N GLN A 399 -16.26 -44.10 -24.46
CA GLN A 399 -15.95 -44.38 -25.87
C GLN A 399 -14.78 -45.37 -26.03
N GLY A 400 -13.76 -45.29 -25.19
CA GLY A 400 -12.67 -46.29 -25.15
C GLY A 400 -13.11 -47.65 -24.59
N ILE A 401 -14.17 -47.70 -23.77
CA ILE A 401 -14.80 -48.97 -23.38
C ILE A 401 -15.83 -49.41 -24.43
N ASN A 402 -16.52 -48.51 -25.14
CA ASN A 402 -17.45 -48.91 -26.19
C ASN A 402 -16.75 -49.37 -27.48
N ASP A 403 -15.56 -48.91 -27.85
CA ASP A 403 -14.82 -49.58 -28.94
C ASP A 403 -14.37 -51.00 -28.53
N ALA A 404 -14.22 -51.27 -27.23
CA ALA A 404 -14.04 -52.62 -26.68
C ALA A 404 -15.37 -53.39 -26.51
N ALA A 405 -16.50 -52.72 -26.27
CA ALA A 405 -17.81 -53.33 -25.98
C ALA A 405 -18.76 -53.40 -27.19
N GLN A 406 -18.48 -52.68 -28.29
CA GLN A 406 -19.13 -52.88 -29.60
C GLN A 406 -18.60 -54.15 -30.29
N THR A 407 -17.49 -54.72 -29.78
CA THR A 407 -17.10 -56.12 -30.02
C THR A 407 -18.05 -57.11 -29.31
N VAL A 408 -18.83 -56.67 -28.31
CA VAL A 408 -19.71 -57.48 -27.47
C VAL A 408 -21.21 -57.25 -27.76
N ILE A 409 -21.62 -56.02 -28.13
CA ILE A 409 -23.02 -55.62 -28.33
C ILE A 409 -23.12 -54.73 -29.59
N ASN A 410 -23.54 -55.16 -30.77
CA ASN A 410 -23.97 -56.48 -31.29
C ASN A 410 -25.20 -57.16 -30.68
N SER A 411 -25.95 -56.48 -29.80
CA SER A 411 -27.35 -56.81 -29.54
C SER A 411 -28.16 -55.56 -29.18
N THR A 412 -28.80 -54.97 -30.20
CA THR A 412 -30.06 -54.18 -30.13
C THR A 412 -30.20 -53.04 -29.09
N GLY A 413 -30.48 -51.79 -29.45
CA GLY A 413 -30.73 -51.19 -30.76
C GLY A 413 -31.82 -50.11 -30.71
N SER A 414 -31.97 -49.36 -31.81
CA SER A 414 -33.10 -48.45 -32.15
C SER A 414 -33.29 -47.21 -31.23
N THR A 415 -33.10 -45.99 -31.76
CA THR A 415 -34.17 -45.01 -32.13
C THR A 415 -34.90 -44.38 -30.91
N ASP A 416 -35.26 -43.09 -30.90
CA ASP A 416 -35.32 -42.13 -32.00
C ASP A 416 -35.43 -40.67 -31.48
N ASN A 417 -34.92 -39.71 -32.27
CA ASN A 417 -35.48 -38.35 -32.44
C ASN A 417 -35.63 -37.42 -31.20
N PHE A 418 -35.85 -36.10 -31.33
CA PHE A 418 -36.08 -35.25 -32.50
C PHE A 418 -35.41 -33.86 -32.30
N PHE A 419 -34.86 -33.26 -33.35
CA PHE A 419 -34.63 -31.80 -33.39
C PHE A 419 -35.98 -31.09 -33.55
N ASP A 420 -36.29 -30.05 -32.75
CA ASP A 420 -36.92 -28.83 -33.30
C ASP A 420 -36.93 -27.63 -32.30
N ARG A 421 -37.23 -26.42 -32.81
CA ARG A 421 -37.51 -25.13 -32.10
C ARG A 421 -36.30 -24.58 -31.34
N GLN A 422 -35.40 -23.76 -31.90
CA GLN A 422 -35.52 -22.70 -32.94
C GLN A 422 -36.27 -21.44 -32.47
N THR A 423 -35.59 -20.27 -32.57
CA THR A 423 -36.07 -18.87 -32.35
C THR A 423 -36.39 -18.45 -30.90
N LYS A 424 -36.23 -17.19 -30.43
CA LYS A 424 -35.60 -15.93 -30.92
C LYS A 424 -35.59 -14.89 -29.76
N ILE A 425 -34.92 -13.73 -29.93
CA ILE A 425 -35.16 -12.42 -29.21
C ILE A 425 -34.75 -12.41 -27.70
N THR A 426 -34.01 -11.43 -27.13
CA THR A 426 -33.31 -10.20 -27.59
C THR A 426 -32.19 -9.79 -26.61
N GLU A 427 -31.31 -8.88 -27.07
CA GLU A 427 -30.30 -8.07 -26.35
C GLU A 427 -30.96 -7.03 -25.38
N PHE A 428 -30.34 -6.15 -24.57
CA PHE A 428 -29.01 -5.47 -24.36
C PHE A 428 -29.03 -4.82 -22.92
N PRO A 429 -28.04 -4.04 -22.37
CA PRO A 429 -26.60 -3.81 -22.64
C PRO A 429 -25.68 -3.87 -21.37
N GLU A 430 -24.45 -3.33 -21.46
CA GLU A 430 -23.37 -3.34 -20.43
C GLU A 430 -23.26 -2.00 -19.62
N ARG A 431 -22.47 -2.00 -18.51
CA ARG A 431 -22.13 -0.79 -17.70
C ARG A 431 -20.64 -0.78 -17.30
N VAL A 432 -20.01 0.41 -17.28
CA VAL A 432 -18.55 0.66 -17.14
C VAL A 432 -18.16 1.14 -15.73
N ASN A 433 -16.88 1.11 -15.36
CA ASN A 433 -16.37 1.66 -14.08
C ASN A 433 -16.23 3.20 -14.09
N TYR A 434 -16.55 3.86 -12.98
CA TYR A 434 -16.46 5.31 -12.80
C TYR A 434 -15.98 5.67 -11.37
N HIS A 435 -15.19 6.73 -11.24
CA HIS A 435 -14.74 7.34 -9.98
C HIS A 435 -15.12 8.83 -9.93
N GLY A 436 -15.23 9.38 -8.72
CA GLY A 436 -15.89 10.66 -8.47
C GLY A 436 -17.41 10.50 -8.25
N PRO A 437 -18.22 11.55 -8.44
CA PRO A 437 -17.82 12.90 -8.87
C PRO A 437 -17.02 13.63 -7.79
N TYR A 438 -16.05 14.44 -8.22
CA TYR A 438 -15.28 15.34 -7.35
C TYR A 438 -15.63 16.79 -7.69
N LEU A 439 -15.87 17.64 -6.70
CA LEU A 439 -16.20 19.07 -6.85
C LEU A 439 -14.98 19.96 -6.59
N LYS A 440 -14.78 20.98 -7.43
CA LYS A 440 -13.76 22.03 -7.28
C LYS A 440 -14.35 23.42 -7.44
N TYR A 441 -13.87 24.38 -6.66
CA TYR A 441 -14.14 25.82 -6.83
C TYR A 441 -12.98 26.56 -7.53
N SER A 442 -13.33 27.43 -8.47
CA SER A 442 -12.40 28.19 -9.32
C SER A 442 -12.54 29.71 -9.20
N GLY A 443 -13.59 30.22 -8.54
CA GLY A 443 -13.92 31.64 -8.52
C GLY A 443 -12.90 32.53 -7.80
N ASN A 444 -12.46 33.59 -8.47
CA ASN A 444 -11.50 34.58 -7.99
C ASN A 444 -12.14 35.93 -7.58
N GLY A 445 -13.48 36.03 -7.59
CA GLY A 445 -14.22 37.24 -7.18
C GLY A 445 -14.25 38.39 -8.21
N LEU A 446 -13.57 38.26 -9.35
CA LEU A 446 -13.56 39.26 -10.42
C LEU A 446 -14.68 39.03 -11.47
N ILE A 447 -15.51 38.00 -11.27
CA ILE A 447 -16.45 37.46 -12.26
C ILE A 447 -17.87 37.42 -11.67
N GLU A 448 -18.88 37.76 -12.49
CA GLU A 448 -20.28 37.96 -12.08
C GLU A 448 -21.07 36.65 -11.77
N HIS A 449 -20.43 35.49 -11.81
CA HIS A 449 -21.06 34.18 -11.59
C HIS A 449 -20.10 33.22 -10.87
N TRP A 450 -20.67 32.23 -10.16
CA TRP A 450 -19.90 31.20 -9.47
C TRP A 450 -19.24 30.27 -10.49
N GLU A 451 -17.93 30.05 -10.37
CA GLU A 451 -17.16 29.15 -11.24
C GLU A 451 -16.57 27.99 -10.46
N GLY A 452 -16.72 26.80 -11.02
CA GLY A 452 -16.16 25.56 -10.50
C GLY A 452 -16.21 24.46 -11.55
N SER A 453 -15.93 23.23 -11.15
CA SER A 453 -16.09 22.07 -12.04
C SER A 453 -16.34 20.77 -11.28
N ILE A 454 -16.96 19.82 -11.96
CA ILE A 454 -17.04 18.42 -11.54
C ILE A 454 -16.04 17.60 -12.35
N LEU A 455 -15.31 16.68 -11.72
CA LEU A 455 -14.51 15.65 -12.39
C LEU A 455 -15.15 14.28 -12.20
N ILE A 456 -15.21 13.49 -13.28
CA ILE A 456 -15.54 12.06 -13.26
C ILE A 456 -14.45 11.33 -14.05
N VAL A 457 -13.86 10.28 -13.45
CA VAL A 457 -12.80 9.47 -14.08
C VAL A 457 -13.34 8.09 -14.45
N THR A 458 -13.02 7.54 -15.62
CA THR A 458 -13.64 6.31 -16.14
C THR A 458 -12.81 5.60 -17.21
N GLU A 459 -13.09 4.33 -17.46
CA GLU A 459 -12.58 3.57 -18.61
C GLU A 459 -13.38 3.86 -19.91
N SER A 460 -14.44 4.67 -19.85
CA SER A 460 -15.26 5.07 -20.99
C SER A 460 -14.70 6.28 -21.76
N SER A 461 -14.39 6.09 -23.04
CA SER A 461 -14.10 7.18 -24.00
C SER A 461 -15.34 7.98 -24.43
N VAL A 462 -16.53 7.62 -23.94
CA VAL A 462 -17.77 8.41 -24.06
C VAL A 462 -17.98 9.20 -22.76
N PRO A 463 -18.17 10.54 -22.82
CA PRO A 463 -18.42 11.35 -21.63
C PRO A 463 -19.75 10.99 -20.95
N PRO A 464 -19.80 10.97 -19.61
CA PRO A 464 -21.07 11.05 -18.89
C PRO A 464 -21.88 12.29 -19.31
N ILE A 465 -23.20 12.23 -19.13
CA ILE A 465 -24.05 13.42 -19.22
C ILE A 465 -24.21 13.97 -17.80
N LEU A 466 -24.01 15.28 -17.61
CA LEU A 466 -24.28 15.95 -16.34
C LEU A 466 -25.48 16.90 -16.48
N THR A 467 -26.42 16.85 -15.53
CA THR A 467 -27.48 17.86 -15.38
C THR A 467 -27.32 18.60 -14.06
N VAL A 468 -27.49 19.93 -14.07
CA VAL A 468 -27.39 20.78 -12.88
C VAL A 468 -28.63 21.65 -12.76
N ASN A 469 -29.25 21.63 -11.58
CA ASN A 469 -30.53 22.25 -11.26
C ASN A 469 -30.41 23.09 -9.99
N LEU A 470 -31.13 24.21 -9.91
CA LEU A 470 -31.23 25.03 -8.70
C LEU A 470 -32.50 24.64 -7.92
N ILE A 471 -32.35 24.10 -6.71
CA ILE A 471 -33.51 23.71 -5.90
C ILE A 471 -34.34 24.96 -5.59
N GLY A 472 -35.64 24.89 -5.87
CA GLY A 472 -36.57 26.02 -5.74
C GLY A 472 -36.74 26.88 -6.99
N ASN A 473 -35.95 26.66 -8.06
CA ASN A 473 -36.15 27.31 -9.36
C ASN A 473 -36.36 26.27 -10.47
N THR A 474 -37.62 26.01 -10.82
CA THR A 474 -38.00 25.03 -11.84
C THR A 474 -37.67 25.45 -13.29
N GLU A 475 -37.21 26.68 -13.51
CA GLU A 475 -36.79 27.16 -14.84
C GLU A 475 -35.27 27.04 -15.05
N PHE A 476 -34.48 26.79 -13.99
CA PHE A 476 -33.03 26.63 -14.08
C PHE A 476 -32.63 25.15 -14.13
N PHE A 477 -32.45 24.66 -15.36
CA PHE A 477 -31.95 23.32 -15.69
C PHE A 477 -30.83 23.45 -16.73
N LEU A 478 -29.65 22.89 -16.45
CA LEU A 478 -28.49 22.92 -17.35
C LEU A 478 -28.03 21.51 -17.71
N HIS A 479 -27.96 21.19 -19.01
CA HIS A 479 -27.12 20.10 -19.50
C HIS A 479 -25.68 20.61 -19.62
N VAL A 480 -24.76 20.05 -18.83
CA VAL A 480 -23.33 20.41 -18.87
C VAL A 480 -22.58 19.36 -19.70
N LYS A 481 -21.88 19.81 -20.73
CA LYS A 481 -21.08 18.93 -21.61
C LYS A 481 -19.75 18.59 -20.95
N GLY A 482 -19.40 17.30 -20.93
CA GLY A 482 -18.07 16.84 -20.53
C GLY A 482 -16.98 17.26 -21.52
N PHE A 483 -15.84 17.67 -20.98
CA PHE A 483 -14.58 17.98 -21.67
C PHE A 483 -13.52 16.97 -21.21
N HIS A 484 -12.77 16.40 -22.16
CA HIS A 484 -11.71 15.44 -21.84
C HIS A 484 -10.44 16.18 -21.40
N LEU A 485 -9.86 15.82 -20.26
CA LEU A 485 -8.54 16.29 -19.86
C LEU A 485 -7.48 15.41 -20.51
N ASP A 486 -6.97 15.85 -21.65
CA ASP A 486 -5.90 15.18 -22.40
C ASP A 486 -4.58 15.20 -21.59
N HIS A 487 -4.31 14.11 -20.86
CA HIS A 487 -3.08 13.89 -20.12
C HIS A 487 -1.97 13.31 -21.01
N SER A 488 -0.72 13.41 -20.56
CA SER A 488 0.46 13.02 -21.32
C SER A 488 0.87 11.55 -21.13
N SER A 489 0.49 10.92 -20.01
CA SER A 489 0.90 9.57 -19.64
C SER A 489 0.41 8.50 -20.62
N PRO A 490 1.29 7.84 -21.40
CA PRO A 490 0.89 6.78 -22.34
C PRO A 490 0.34 5.53 -21.64
N THR A 491 0.66 5.37 -20.35
CA THR A 491 0.17 4.29 -19.49
C THR A 491 -1.33 4.43 -19.21
N LEU A 492 -1.81 5.66 -19.00
CA LEU A 492 -3.17 5.94 -18.57
C LEU A 492 -4.13 6.22 -19.74
N LYS A 493 -3.71 5.91 -20.98
CA LYS A 493 -4.47 6.16 -22.22
C LYS A 493 -5.90 5.60 -22.26
N ASP A 494 -6.17 4.57 -21.47
CA ASP A 494 -7.47 3.89 -21.36
C ASP A 494 -8.28 4.40 -20.14
N VAL A 495 -7.81 5.47 -19.48
CA VAL A 495 -8.43 6.13 -18.32
C VAL A 495 -8.72 7.58 -18.68
N HIS A 496 -10.00 7.88 -18.81
CA HIS A 496 -10.56 9.14 -19.29
C HIS A 496 -10.99 10.04 -18.14
N PHE A 497 -10.54 11.29 -18.17
CA PHE A 497 -10.78 12.30 -17.14
C PHE A 497 -11.76 13.35 -17.67
N TRP A 498 -13.04 13.21 -17.31
CA TRP A 498 -14.12 14.08 -17.80
C TRP A 498 -14.37 15.25 -16.84
N ARG A 499 -13.91 16.44 -17.24
CA ARG A 499 -14.21 17.71 -16.57
C ARG A 499 -15.55 18.26 -17.07
N PHE A 500 -16.39 18.72 -16.16
CA PHE A 500 -17.64 19.41 -16.42
C PHE A 500 -17.55 20.81 -15.83
N ASP A 501 -17.38 21.83 -16.68
CA ASP A 501 -17.26 23.22 -16.24
C ASP A 501 -18.62 23.77 -15.79
N LEU A 502 -18.66 24.32 -14.57
CA LEU A 502 -19.85 24.90 -13.96
C LEU A 502 -19.73 26.42 -13.93
N LYS A 503 -20.70 27.10 -14.52
CA LYS A 503 -20.92 28.55 -14.43
C LYS A 503 -22.33 28.77 -13.92
N LEU A 504 -22.49 29.08 -12.64
CA LEU A 504 -23.79 29.18 -11.97
C LEU A 504 -24.07 30.63 -11.58
N PRO A 505 -25.28 31.16 -11.83
CA PRO A 505 -25.61 32.51 -11.39
C PRO A 505 -25.57 32.55 -9.86
N TYR A 506 -24.85 33.52 -9.29
CA TYR A 506 -25.01 33.81 -7.87
C TYR A 506 -26.44 34.27 -7.61
N GLY A 507 -27.12 33.68 -6.63
CA GLY A 507 -28.44 34.10 -6.21
C GLY A 507 -28.41 35.05 -5.01
N LYS A 508 -29.33 34.83 -4.08
CA LYS A 508 -29.55 35.65 -2.87
C LYS A 508 -28.83 35.12 -1.62
N GLY A 509 -28.14 33.99 -1.72
CA GLY A 509 -27.44 33.35 -0.61
C GLY A 509 -28.14 32.09 -0.11
N ASN A 510 -27.33 31.07 0.22
CA ASN A 510 -27.77 29.71 0.55
C ASN A 510 -28.48 29.00 -0.61
N GLU A 511 -28.03 29.22 -1.86
CA GLU A 511 -28.51 28.47 -3.02
C GLU A 511 -28.11 26.99 -2.91
N THR A 512 -29.10 26.10 -2.92
CA THR A 512 -28.88 24.65 -2.92
C THR A 512 -28.88 24.14 -4.36
N ILE A 513 -27.70 23.74 -4.85
CA ILE A 513 -27.50 23.21 -6.19
C ILE A 513 -27.62 21.69 -6.14
N GLN A 514 -28.56 21.15 -6.90
CA GLN A 514 -28.67 19.71 -7.16
C GLN A 514 -27.99 19.39 -8.49
N TYR A 515 -27.15 18.37 -8.52
CA TYR A 515 -26.65 17.82 -9.78
C TYR A 515 -26.82 16.31 -9.83
N SER A 516 -27.02 15.81 -11.05
CA SER A 516 -27.19 14.38 -11.35
C SER A 516 -26.34 14.07 -12.57
N TYR A 517 -25.55 13.00 -12.52
CA TYR A 517 -24.84 12.50 -13.70
C TYR A 517 -25.43 11.18 -14.16
N TYR A 518 -25.33 10.95 -15.47
CA TYR A 518 -25.97 9.87 -16.18
C TYR A 518 -24.93 9.08 -16.97
N ILE A 519 -25.05 7.76 -16.91
CA ILE A 519 -24.23 6.80 -17.63
C ILE A 519 -25.18 6.01 -18.55
N ASN A 520 -24.84 5.90 -19.83
CA ASN A 520 -25.65 5.21 -20.84
C ASN A 520 -27.13 5.67 -20.93
N GLY A 521 -27.45 6.87 -20.42
CA GLY A 521 -28.80 7.47 -20.40
C GLY A 521 -29.54 7.34 -19.06
N GLU A 522 -29.02 6.58 -18.09
CA GLU A 522 -29.63 6.36 -16.77
C GLU A 522 -28.96 7.23 -15.70
N VAL A 523 -29.73 7.76 -14.74
CA VAL A 523 -29.17 8.47 -13.57
C VAL A 523 -28.34 7.50 -12.74
N GLU A 524 -27.08 7.82 -12.48
CA GLU A 524 -26.23 7.04 -11.58
C GLU A 524 -26.42 7.49 -10.14
N LYS A 525 -26.14 8.77 -9.87
CA LYS A 525 -26.37 9.41 -8.58
C LYS A 525 -26.77 10.86 -8.73
N THR A 526 -27.46 11.35 -7.71
CA THR A 526 -27.78 12.75 -7.48
C THR A 526 -27.07 13.22 -6.22
N PHE A 527 -26.44 14.38 -6.30
CA PHE A 527 -25.75 15.05 -5.19
C PHE A 527 -26.29 16.47 -5.03
N ILE A 528 -26.03 17.04 -3.87
CA ILE A 528 -26.39 18.41 -3.51
C ILE A 528 -25.13 19.09 -2.98
N PHE A 529 -24.90 20.34 -3.38
CA PHE A 529 -23.92 21.23 -2.76
C PHE A 529 -24.50 22.64 -2.57
N HIS A 530 -23.87 23.43 -1.72
CA HIS A 530 -24.36 24.75 -1.33
C HIS A 530 -23.48 25.86 -1.91
N VAL A 531 -24.11 26.84 -2.54
CA VAL A 531 -23.48 28.03 -3.10
C VAL A 531 -23.93 29.25 -2.30
N ALA A 532 -22.96 30.02 -1.80
CA ALA A 532 -23.22 31.30 -1.18
C ALA A 532 -23.45 32.39 -2.25
N GLY A 533 -24.23 33.40 -1.88
CA GLY A 533 -24.69 34.46 -2.76
C GLY A 533 -23.59 35.48 -3.04
N LYS A 534 -23.79 36.29 -4.09
CA LYS A 534 -22.82 37.30 -4.51
C LYS A 534 -22.56 38.35 -3.42
N GLU A 535 -23.61 38.68 -2.69
CA GLU A 535 -23.61 39.74 -1.68
C GLU A 535 -23.30 39.24 -0.27
N ASP A 536 -23.10 37.92 -0.09
CA ASP A 536 -22.66 37.36 1.18
C ASP A 536 -21.24 37.85 1.50
N LYS A 537 -21.09 38.55 2.63
CA LYS A 537 -19.81 39.11 3.10
C LYS A 537 -18.74 38.02 3.27
N TYR A 538 -19.14 36.87 3.79
CA TYR A 538 -18.27 35.76 4.18
C TYR A 538 -18.97 34.44 3.84
N TRP A 539 -18.20 33.40 3.54
CA TRP A 539 -18.72 32.04 3.39
C TRP A 539 -18.43 31.22 4.65
N ASN A 540 -19.30 30.27 5.01
CA ASN A 540 -18.89 29.12 5.81
C ASN A 540 -17.90 28.28 4.99
N TRP A 541 -16.75 27.93 5.56
CA TRP A 541 -15.80 26.99 4.95
C TRP A 541 -15.04 26.18 6.00
N ALA A 542 -14.30 25.16 5.57
CA ALA A 542 -13.47 24.33 6.43
C ALA A 542 -12.06 24.14 5.83
N PHE A 543 -11.07 23.85 6.67
CA PHE A 543 -9.68 23.60 6.32
C PHE A 543 -9.21 22.26 6.88
N TYR A 544 -8.42 21.53 6.10
CA TYR A 544 -7.85 20.24 6.47
C TYR A 544 -6.48 20.02 5.78
N SER A 545 -5.65 19.16 6.36
CA SER A 545 -4.41 18.65 5.74
C SER A 545 -4.14 17.23 6.20
N CYS A 546 -3.21 16.56 5.52
CA CYS A 546 -2.68 15.25 5.93
C CYS A 546 -3.81 14.21 6.02
N ASN A 547 -4.38 13.92 4.84
CA ASN A 547 -5.58 13.11 4.65
C ASN A 547 -5.34 11.59 4.68
N GLY A 548 -4.07 11.16 4.63
CA GLY A 548 -3.67 9.76 4.70
C GLY A 548 -3.13 9.35 6.08
N LEU A 549 -2.31 8.30 6.10
CA LEU A 549 -1.62 7.76 7.27
C LEU A 549 -0.15 7.51 6.92
N SER A 550 0.78 7.81 7.83
CA SER A 550 2.22 7.60 7.63
C SER A 550 2.63 6.11 7.72
N GLN A 551 3.82 5.79 7.19
CA GLN A 551 4.33 4.41 7.07
C GLN A 551 4.61 3.70 8.41
N ASP A 552 4.68 4.45 9.50
CA ASP A 552 4.92 3.99 10.87
C ASP A 552 3.62 3.66 11.62
N VAL A 553 2.46 4.12 11.13
CA VAL A 553 1.14 3.80 11.70
C VAL A 553 0.89 2.29 11.57
N THR A 554 1.02 1.57 12.67
CA THR A 554 0.81 0.12 12.70
C THR A 554 -0.66 -0.23 12.39
N PRO A 555 -0.98 -1.45 11.92
CA PRO A 555 -2.37 -1.91 11.78
C PRO A 555 -3.16 -1.79 13.09
N GLU A 556 -2.51 -2.06 14.23
CA GLU A 556 -3.06 -1.88 15.56
C GLU A 556 -3.36 -0.40 15.87
N ASP A 557 -2.49 0.53 15.48
CA ASP A 557 -2.70 1.97 15.69
C ASP A 557 -3.76 2.52 14.73
N LYS A 558 -3.78 2.09 13.46
CA LYS A 558 -4.87 2.38 12.51
C LYS A 558 -6.22 1.92 13.07
N LEU A 559 -6.28 0.75 13.70
CA LEU A 559 -7.50 0.26 14.38
C LEU A 559 -7.83 1.08 15.64
N LYS A 560 -6.83 1.39 16.49
CA LYS A 560 -7.01 2.24 17.69
C LYS A 560 -7.53 3.63 17.35
N ILE A 561 -7.08 4.27 16.26
CA ILE A 561 -7.60 5.57 15.81
C ILE A 561 -8.87 5.43 14.95
N GLY A 562 -9.18 4.25 14.43
CA GLY A 562 -10.40 3.97 13.65
C GLY A 562 -10.29 4.37 12.18
N GLY A 563 -9.08 4.33 11.62
CA GLY A 563 -8.80 4.79 10.26
C GLY A 563 -8.87 6.31 10.09
N VAL A 564 -8.96 6.73 8.82
CA VAL A 564 -8.98 8.15 8.41
C VAL A 564 -10.34 8.84 8.62
N THR A 565 -11.41 8.05 8.67
CA THR A 565 -12.80 8.50 8.61
C THR A 565 -13.38 9.26 9.83
N PRO A 566 -12.88 9.16 11.09
CA PRO A 566 -13.59 9.75 12.24
C PRO A 566 -13.77 11.27 12.20
N LEU A 567 -12.75 12.04 11.78
CA LEU A 567 -12.87 13.50 11.71
C LEU A 567 -13.62 13.94 10.45
N TRP A 568 -13.54 13.17 9.36
CA TRP A 568 -14.39 13.36 8.18
C TRP A 568 -15.87 13.16 8.49
N LYS A 569 -16.21 12.20 9.37
CA LYS A 569 -17.58 12.04 9.89
C LYS A 569 -18.02 13.27 10.70
N ASP A 570 -17.18 13.73 11.64
CA ASP A 570 -17.48 14.93 12.44
C ASP A 570 -17.65 16.18 11.55
N LEU A 571 -16.80 16.35 10.53
CA LEU A 571 -16.87 17.41 9.51
C LEU A 571 -18.15 17.34 8.69
N MET A 572 -18.53 16.16 8.21
CA MET A 572 -19.80 15.98 7.46
C MET A 572 -21.03 16.19 8.34
N GLU A 573 -20.95 15.89 9.64
CA GLU A 573 -21.99 16.28 10.61
C GLU A 573 -22.06 17.80 10.82
N LYS A 574 -20.92 18.54 10.81
CA LYS A 574 -20.95 20.01 10.81
C LYS A 574 -21.52 20.56 9.50
N HIS A 575 -21.13 20.01 8.34
CA HIS A 575 -21.66 20.40 7.04
C HIS A 575 -23.18 20.20 6.97
N ALA A 576 -23.70 19.08 7.47
CA ALA A 576 -25.14 18.83 7.51
C ALA A 576 -25.91 19.77 8.46
N ALA A 577 -25.25 20.31 9.50
CA ALA A 577 -25.85 21.25 10.46
C ALA A 577 -25.74 22.73 10.03
N ASN A 578 -24.64 23.11 9.37
CA ASN A 578 -24.38 24.44 8.82
C ASN A 578 -23.48 24.28 7.56
N PRO A 579 -24.06 24.27 6.34
CA PRO A 579 -23.32 23.94 5.13
C PRO A 579 -22.07 24.79 4.88
N PHE A 580 -20.98 24.10 4.56
CA PHE A 580 -19.76 24.69 4.01
C PHE A 580 -19.93 24.90 2.50
N HIS A 581 -19.54 26.07 2.00
CA HIS A 581 -19.59 26.40 0.58
C HIS A 581 -18.30 26.00 -0.16
N VAL A 582 -17.20 25.90 0.59
CA VAL A 582 -15.88 25.42 0.15
C VAL A 582 -15.23 24.63 1.29
N ILE A 583 -14.40 23.65 0.93
CA ILE A 583 -13.39 23.05 1.80
C ILE A 583 -11.99 23.28 1.20
N VAL A 584 -10.99 23.55 2.04
CA VAL A 584 -9.63 23.92 1.64
C VAL A 584 -8.65 22.84 2.08
N GLY A 585 -8.05 22.14 1.12
CA GLY A 585 -6.97 21.19 1.36
C GLY A 585 -5.62 21.91 1.41
N GLY A 586 -5.03 22.00 2.60
CA GLY A 586 -3.75 22.69 2.82
C GLY A 586 -2.52 21.96 2.31
N GLY A 587 -2.62 20.64 2.13
CA GLY A 587 -1.53 19.77 1.71
C GLY A 587 -1.79 18.30 2.04
N ASP A 588 -1.04 17.42 1.39
CA ASP A 588 -0.95 15.98 1.67
C ASP A 588 -2.30 15.25 1.56
N GLN A 589 -2.97 15.41 0.41
CA GLN A 589 -4.26 14.74 0.18
C GLN A 589 -4.09 13.25 -0.11
N GLU A 590 -2.88 12.85 -0.51
CA GLU A 590 -2.41 11.48 -0.67
C GLU A 590 -1.13 11.23 0.12
N TRP A 591 -0.87 9.96 0.46
CA TRP A 591 0.28 9.55 1.29
C TRP A 591 1.03 8.37 0.68
N LEU A 592 2.33 8.58 0.41
CA LEU A 592 3.15 7.70 -0.44
C LEU A 592 4.17 6.88 0.36
N ALA A 593 4.29 5.59 0.05
CA ALA A 593 5.08 4.63 0.83
C ALA A 593 6.15 3.91 -0.03
N ILE A 594 7.34 4.50 -0.22
CA ILE A 594 8.37 4.02 -1.17
C ILE A 594 9.69 3.62 -0.47
N LYS A 595 9.64 2.49 0.24
CA LYS A 595 10.82 1.90 0.92
C LYS A 595 11.87 1.42 -0.10
N GLY A 596 13.10 1.95 -0.07
CA GLY A 596 14.19 1.42 -0.91
C GLY A 596 15.50 2.22 -0.83
N LYS A 597 16.59 1.55 -0.42
CA LYS A 597 17.83 2.18 0.09
C LYS A 597 19.09 1.99 -0.78
N GLN A 598 18.95 1.72 -2.08
CA GLN A 598 20.08 1.49 -2.99
C GLN A 598 19.94 2.23 -4.33
N ASN A 599 21.02 2.92 -4.72
CA ASN A 599 21.39 3.35 -6.08
C ASN A 599 20.29 3.94 -7.00
N LYS A 600 19.39 4.78 -6.47
CA LYS A 600 18.38 5.50 -7.30
C LYS A 600 18.96 6.57 -8.24
N HIS A 601 20.13 7.14 -7.94
CA HIS A 601 20.74 8.25 -8.69
C HIS A 601 21.01 7.93 -10.17
N ASP A 602 21.77 6.86 -10.41
CA ASP A 602 22.21 6.45 -11.76
C ASP A 602 21.18 5.55 -12.47
N HIS A 603 20.03 5.28 -11.85
CA HIS A 603 19.02 4.42 -12.44
C HIS A 603 18.29 5.17 -13.57
N PRO A 604 18.18 4.58 -14.78
CA PRO A 604 17.45 5.21 -15.86
C PRO A 604 15.95 5.24 -15.53
N TRP A 605 15.26 6.29 -15.99
CA TRP A 605 13.81 6.24 -16.12
C TRP A 605 13.45 5.29 -17.27
N SER A 606 12.46 4.41 -17.07
CA SER A 606 12.10 3.38 -18.05
C SER A 606 10.60 3.21 -18.14
N ASP A 607 10.10 2.79 -19.30
CA ASP A 607 8.67 2.64 -19.61
C ASP A 607 7.93 1.77 -18.57
N GLN A 608 8.60 0.75 -18.02
CA GLN A 608 8.04 -0.10 -16.98
C GLN A 608 7.93 0.63 -15.63
N LEU A 609 8.92 1.45 -15.26
CA LEU A 609 8.88 2.27 -14.05
C LEU A 609 7.84 3.39 -14.18
N GLU A 610 7.76 4.03 -15.35
CA GLU A 610 6.69 4.99 -15.68
C GLU A 610 5.31 4.35 -15.55
N LYS A 611 5.16 3.12 -16.02
CA LYS A 611 3.92 2.35 -15.91
C LYS A 611 3.54 2.03 -14.46
N GLU A 612 4.49 1.50 -13.69
CA GLU A 612 4.29 1.16 -12.28
C GLU A 612 3.96 2.39 -11.44
N VAL A 613 4.68 3.50 -11.62
CA VAL A 613 4.45 4.76 -10.90
C VAL A 613 3.12 5.41 -11.34
N SER A 614 2.80 5.43 -12.64
CA SER A 614 1.49 5.93 -13.14
C SER A 614 0.31 5.20 -12.50
N PHE A 615 0.36 3.87 -12.45
CA PHE A 615 -0.69 3.10 -11.80
C PHE A 615 -0.67 3.23 -10.27
N PHE A 616 0.49 3.41 -9.64
CA PHE A 616 0.57 3.60 -8.18
C PHE A 616 -0.15 4.87 -7.73
N PHE A 617 0.17 6.02 -8.32
CA PHE A 617 -0.50 7.29 -8.00
C PHE A 617 -1.99 7.28 -8.38
N LEU A 618 -2.37 6.69 -9.53
CA LEU A 618 -3.79 6.57 -9.89
C LEU A 618 -4.57 5.70 -8.89
N ASN A 619 -4.01 4.57 -8.48
CA ASN A 619 -4.62 3.69 -7.47
C ASN A 619 -4.73 4.37 -6.10
N LEU A 620 -3.78 5.24 -5.76
CA LEU A 620 -3.78 5.98 -4.50
C LEU A 620 -4.98 6.95 -4.44
N TYR A 621 -5.08 7.90 -5.37
CA TYR A 621 -6.25 8.80 -5.49
C TYR A 621 -7.59 8.04 -5.55
N THR A 622 -7.68 7.02 -6.41
CA THR A 622 -8.95 6.28 -6.61
C THR A 622 -9.35 5.36 -5.46
N GLN A 623 -8.48 5.11 -4.48
CA GLN A 623 -8.79 4.39 -3.24
C GLN A 623 -9.02 5.34 -2.07
N SER A 624 -8.09 6.28 -1.81
CA SER A 624 -8.20 7.26 -0.72
C SER A 624 -9.46 8.11 -0.84
N TRP A 625 -9.75 8.64 -2.03
CA TRP A 625 -10.94 9.49 -2.26
C TRP A 625 -12.23 8.69 -2.47
N ALA A 626 -12.17 7.35 -2.35
CA ALA A 626 -13.36 6.47 -2.37
C ALA A 626 -13.83 6.08 -0.95
N GLU A 627 -13.03 6.33 0.08
CA GLU A 627 -13.36 6.08 1.49
C GLU A 627 -14.63 6.82 1.95
N MET A 628 -15.30 6.26 2.96
CA MET A 628 -16.55 6.80 3.50
C MET A 628 -16.35 8.20 4.09
N PHE A 629 -17.33 9.08 3.92
CA PHE A 629 -17.29 10.51 4.25
C PHE A 629 -16.32 11.34 3.40
N ILE A 630 -15.12 10.84 3.06
CA ILE A 630 -14.18 11.53 2.16
C ILE A 630 -14.81 11.69 0.76
N ARG A 631 -15.23 10.56 0.15
CA ARG A 631 -15.93 10.55 -1.14
C ARG A 631 -17.14 11.47 -1.16
N ASP A 632 -17.89 11.48 -0.06
CA ASP A 632 -19.16 12.20 0.02
C ASP A 632 -18.91 13.70 0.21
N ALA A 633 -17.95 14.09 1.06
CA ALA A 633 -17.47 15.47 1.17
C ALA A 633 -16.97 16.00 -0.17
N PHE A 634 -16.15 15.24 -0.89
CA PHE A 634 -15.64 15.66 -2.21
C PHE A 634 -16.72 15.69 -3.30
N ALA A 635 -17.87 15.05 -3.09
CA ALA A 635 -19.03 15.11 -3.99
C ALA A 635 -20.08 16.17 -3.60
N THR A 636 -20.08 16.70 -2.37
CA THR A 636 -21.03 17.72 -1.88
C THR A 636 -20.41 19.04 -1.42
N ILE A 637 -19.07 19.14 -1.33
CA ILE A 637 -18.35 20.34 -0.92
C ILE A 637 -17.29 20.70 -1.98
N PRO A 638 -17.41 21.87 -2.65
CA PRO A 638 -16.39 22.35 -3.57
C PRO A 638 -15.00 22.51 -2.93
N GLN A 639 -13.99 21.90 -3.53
CA GLN A 639 -12.62 21.93 -3.02
C GLN A 639 -11.79 23.10 -3.57
N VAL A 640 -10.82 23.55 -2.76
CA VAL A 640 -9.66 24.35 -3.17
C VAL A 640 -8.43 23.73 -2.52
N ASN A 641 -7.63 22.97 -3.27
CA ASN A 641 -6.51 22.24 -2.71
C ASN A 641 -5.16 22.77 -3.21
N MET A 642 -4.18 22.79 -2.32
CA MET A 642 -2.80 23.20 -2.60
C MET A 642 -1.89 21.97 -2.67
N LEU A 643 -0.79 22.07 -3.42
CA LEU A 643 0.23 21.04 -3.52
C LEU A 643 1.14 21.11 -2.29
N ASP A 644 1.36 19.98 -1.63
CA ASP A 644 2.39 19.82 -0.61
C ASP A 644 3.30 18.61 -0.93
N ASP A 645 4.22 18.23 -0.04
CA ASP A 645 5.22 17.22 -0.39
C ASP A 645 4.70 15.78 -0.34
N HIS A 646 3.77 15.37 0.54
CA HIS A 646 3.26 13.99 0.47
C HIS A 646 2.37 13.73 -0.75
N ASP A 647 1.90 14.77 -1.45
CA ASP A 647 1.31 14.64 -2.79
C ASP A 647 2.37 14.23 -3.86
N ILE A 648 3.67 14.35 -3.56
CA ILE A 648 4.81 13.93 -4.40
C ILE A 648 5.61 12.79 -3.76
N TRP A 649 6.23 13.02 -2.61
CA TRP A 649 6.56 12.11 -1.50
C TRP A 649 7.25 12.93 -0.38
N ASP A 650 6.97 12.59 0.88
CA ASP A 650 7.78 12.80 2.11
C ASP A 650 9.15 13.50 1.90
N GLY A 651 9.24 14.78 2.26
CA GLY A 651 10.44 15.61 2.20
C GLY A 651 10.79 16.17 0.81
N PHE A 652 9.84 16.23 -0.14
CA PHE A 652 10.14 16.68 -1.51
C PHE A 652 10.73 18.11 -1.56
N GLY A 653 11.86 18.25 -2.26
CA GLY A 653 12.68 19.47 -2.34
C GLY A 653 13.81 19.51 -1.30
N THR A 654 13.61 18.88 -0.14
CA THR A 654 14.54 18.92 1.01
C THR A 654 15.62 17.83 0.97
N TYR A 655 15.71 17.07 -0.12
CA TYR A 655 16.83 16.15 -0.39
C TYR A 655 18.02 16.86 -1.07
N PRO A 656 19.26 16.33 -0.94
CA PRO A 656 20.42 16.83 -1.67
C PRO A 656 20.20 16.90 -3.19
N GLU A 657 20.71 17.97 -3.81
CA GLU A 657 20.43 18.34 -5.21
C GLU A 657 20.67 17.21 -6.22
N PHE A 658 21.70 16.37 -6.02
CA PHE A 658 21.95 15.23 -6.90
C PHE A 658 20.82 14.18 -6.86
N LEU A 659 20.15 13.98 -5.72
CA LEU A 659 18.96 13.14 -5.62
C LEU A 659 17.75 13.83 -6.25
N ASN A 660 17.48 15.10 -5.90
CA ASN A 660 16.37 15.89 -6.49
C ASN A 660 16.41 15.88 -8.02
N GLN A 661 17.58 16.08 -8.62
CA GLN A 661 17.76 16.10 -10.09
C GLN A 661 17.95 14.71 -10.73
N SER A 662 17.84 13.63 -9.97
CA SER A 662 17.95 12.28 -10.53
C SER A 662 16.76 11.94 -11.43
N ASN A 663 17.00 11.12 -12.47
CA ASN A 663 15.96 10.72 -13.43
C ASN A 663 14.73 10.07 -12.75
N VAL A 664 14.96 9.33 -11.66
CA VAL A 664 13.89 8.70 -10.87
C VAL A 664 13.07 9.72 -10.10
N PHE A 665 13.72 10.71 -9.47
CA PHE A 665 13.01 11.73 -8.70
C PHE A 665 12.19 12.63 -9.63
N GLN A 666 12.78 13.13 -10.72
CA GLN A 666 12.07 13.98 -11.68
C GLN A 666 10.94 13.22 -12.43
N GLY A 667 11.16 11.93 -12.75
CA GLY A 667 10.12 11.08 -13.34
C GLY A 667 8.92 10.86 -12.41
N CYS A 668 9.16 10.54 -11.14
CA CYS A 668 8.10 10.42 -10.13
C CYS A 668 7.41 11.77 -9.88
N LYS A 669 8.15 12.88 -9.76
CA LYS A 669 7.60 14.24 -9.58
C LYS A 669 6.62 14.59 -10.71
N ARG A 670 6.99 14.32 -11.97
CA ARG A 670 6.12 14.57 -13.13
C ARG A 670 4.78 13.86 -13.01
N ILE A 671 4.78 12.56 -12.72
CA ILE A 671 3.54 11.76 -12.61
C ILE A 671 2.71 12.21 -11.41
N ALA A 672 3.35 12.48 -10.27
CA ALA A 672 2.69 12.99 -9.07
C ALA A 672 1.96 14.31 -9.35
N VAL A 673 2.66 15.29 -9.93
CA VAL A 673 2.12 16.60 -10.28
C VAL A 673 1.05 16.50 -11.37
N GLU A 674 1.22 15.63 -12.38
CA GLU A 674 0.20 15.38 -13.41
C GLU A 674 -1.11 14.86 -12.79
N LEU A 675 -1.06 13.90 -11.87
CA LEU A 675 -2.24 13.37 -11.20
C LEU A 675 -2.81 14.32 -10.12
N TYR A 676 -1.97 15.11 -9.45
CA TYR A 676 -2.42 16.24 -8.61
C TYR A 676 -3.22 17.27 -9.43
N LEU A 677 -2.71 17.65 -10.61
CA LEU A 677 -3.42 18.59 -11.49
C LEU A 677 -4.75 18.01 -11.96
N LEU A 678 -4.79 16.73 -12.31
CA LEU A 678 -6.01 16.03 -12.73
C LEU A 678 -7.02 15.92 -11.58
N PHE A 679 -6.70 15.23 -10.48
CA PHE A 679 -7.65 14.96 -9.39
C PHE A 679 -7.99 16.19 -8.55
N GLN A 680 -6.99 16.94 -8.10
CA GLN A 680 -7.21 18.04 -7.15
C GLN A 680 -7.58 19.36 -7.83
N ASN A 681 -7.17 19.55 -9.09
CA ASN A 681 -7.34 20.80 -9.82
C ASN A 681 -8.11 20.67 -11.15
N HIS A 682 -8.60 19.47 -11.50
CA HIS A 682 -9.38 19.22 -12.71
C HIS A 682 -8.74 19.82 -13.97
N THR A 683 -7.41 19.73 -14.11
CA THR A 683 -6.66 20.41 -15.17
C THR A 683 -5.48 19.56 -15.64
N THR A 684 -4.88 19.95 -16.75
CA THR A 684 -3.61 19.41 -17.25
C THR A 684 -2.52 20.48 -17.14
N TYR A 685 -1.25 20.13 -17.39
CA TYR A 685 -0.15 21.10 -17.40
C TYR A 685 -0.42 22.25 -18.38
N ASP A 686 -0.77 21.94 -19.64
CA ASP A 686 -1.04 22.94 -20.68
C ASP A 686 -2.24 23.83 -20.35
N LEU A 687 -3.28 23.28 -19.72
CA LEU A 687 -4.45 24.04 -19.27
C LEU A 687 -4.15 24.92 -18.03
N ALA A 688 -3.28 24.48 -17.12
CA ALA A 688 -2.80 25.31 -16.02
C ALA A 688 -1.88 26.45 -16.54
N CYS A 689 -1.10 26.18 -17.59
CA CYS A 689 -0.24 27.15 -18.26
C CYS A 689 -0.99 28.23 -19.07
N THR A 690 -2.26 28.01 -19.43
CA THR A 690 -3.04 28.86 -20.35
C THR A 690 -4.31 29.47 -19.75
N LYS A 691 -4.69 29.09 -18.53
CA LYS A 691 -5.78 29.73 -17.77
C LYS A 691 -5.19 30.62 -16.67
N ASP A 692 -5.69 31.85 -16.52
CA ASP A 692 -5.38 32.76 -15.40
C ASP A 692 -5.92 32.27 -14.03
N GLU A 693 -6.14 30.97 -13.86
CA GLU A 693 -6.61 30.32 -12.62
C GLU A 693 -5.47 30.06 -11.62
N TYR A 694 -4.23 30.00 -12.13
CA TYR A 694 -2.97 29.70 -11.43
C TYR A 694 -1.87 30.68 -11.82
N PHE A 695 -0.81 30.80 -11.01
CA PHE A 695 0.36 31.59 -11.33
C PHE A 695 1.65 31.03 -10.71
N GLY A 696 2.75 31.16 -11.45
CA GLY A 696 4.11 30.79 -11.03
C GLY A 696 5.12 31.26 -12.07
N HIS A 697 6.37 31.53 -11.68
CA HIS A 697 7.38 31.95 -12.65
C HIS A 697 7.66 30.82 -13.66
N GLN A 698 7.64 31.13 -14.96
CA GLN A 698 7.80 30.15 -16.05
C GLN A 698 6.81 28.96 -15.96
N ASN A 699 5.63 29.17 -15.36
CA ASN A 699 4.60 28.15 -15.11
C ASN A 699 5.13 26.95 -14.29
N LYS A 700 5.98 27.22 -13.29
CA LYS A 700 6.55 26.22 -12.38
C LYS A 700 5.73 25.98 -11.11
N SER A 701 5.05 27.00 -10.59
CA SER A 701 4.22 26.93 -9.38
C SER A 701 2.73 26.97 -9.74
N TYR A 702 1.91 26.24 -8.99
CA TYR A 702 0.44 26.22 -9.09
C TYR A 702 -0.23 27.03 -7.98
N SER A 703 0.42 28.12 -7.55
CA SER A 703 -0.17 29.07 -6.60
C SER A 703 -1.45 29.68 -7.19
N CYS A 704 -2.47 29.93 -6.37
CA CYS A 704 -3.77 30.40 -6.85
C CYS A 704 -4.50 31.34 -5.88
N VAL A 705 -5.38 32.19 -6.40
CA VAL A 705 -6.24 33.10 -5.61
C VAL A 705 -7.71 32.71 -5.79
N ARG A 706 -8.47 32.70 -4.70
CA ARG A 706 -9.91 32.42 -4.66
C ARG A 706 -10.63 33.43 -3.77
N GLN A 707 -11.89 33.71 -4.04
CA GLN A 707 -12.70 34.65 -3.25
C GLN A 707 -13.84 33.91 -2.54
N PHE A 708 -13.97 34.11 -1.23
CA PHE A 708 -14.97 33.45 -0.35
C PHE A 708 -15.96 34.49 0.21
N GLY A 709 -16.79 35.04 -0.68
CA GLY A 709 -17.67 36.15 -0.36
C GLY A 709 -16.99 37.50 -0.50
N ARG A 710 -17.72 38.59 -0.24
CA ARG A 710 -17.24 39.95 -0.55
C ARG A 710 -16.00 40.38 0.24
N GLU A 711 -15.78 39.85 1.44
CA GLU A 711 -14.80 40.37 2.41
C GLU A 711 -13.64 39.42 2.72
N ILE A 712 -13.62 38.19 2.16
CA ILE A 712 -12.52 37.22 2.32
C ILE A 712 -11.91 36.85 0.95
N THR A 713 -10.61 37.08 0.83
CA THR A 713 -9.77 36.50 -0.25
C THR A 713 -8.90 35.41 0.35
N LEU A 714 -8.76 34.28 -0.35
CA LEU A 714 -7.79 33.23 -0.05
C LEU A 714 -6.73 33.17 -1.14
N ILE A 715 -5.48 32.98 -0.74
CA ILE A 715 -4.35 32.69 -1.63
C ILE A 715 -3.64 31.43 -1.13
N ALA A 716 -3.49 30.44 -2.00
CA ALA A 716 -2.73 29.23 -1.75
C ALA A 716 -1.38 29.31 -2.48
N VAL A 717 -0.29 29.01 -1.78
CA VAL A 717 1.08 29.17 -2.30
C VAL A 717 1.77 27.81 -2.42
N ASP A 718 1.91 27.30 -3.64
CA ASP A 718 2.72 26.11 -3.94
C ASP A 718 4.20 26.45 -3.70
N ALA A 719 4.68 25.96 -2.56
CA ALA A 719 6.03 26.11 -2.02
C ALA A 719 6.87 24.82 -2.18
N ARG A 720 6.49 23.95 -3.14
CA ARG A 720 7.12 22.64 -3.39
C ARG A 720 7.75 22.53 -4.76
N ASN A 721 7.13 23.09 -5.81
CA ASN A 721 7.65 22.87 -7.16
C ASN A 721 9.01 23.51 -7.44
N GLU A 722 9.33 24.63 -6.78
CA GLU A 722 10.57 25.40 -6.92
C GLU A 722 11.57 25.16 -5.76
N ARG A 723 11.27 24.24 -4.83
CA ARG A 723 12.04 24.00 -3.60
C ARG A 723 13.34 23.23 -3.83
N SER A 724 14.40 23.68 -3.15
CA SER A 724 15.70 23.04 -2.94
C SER A 724 16.08 23.11 -1.45
N LEU A 725 17.32 22.73 -1.10
CA LEU A 725 17.85 22.85 0.27
C LEU A 725 17.99 24.29 0.80
N ASP A 726 18.01 25.27 -0.12
CA ASP A 726 18.42 26.66 0.10
C ASP A 726 17.55 27.70 -0.62
N GLN A 727 16.42 27.26 -1.21
CA GLN A 727 15.40 28.08 -1.84
C GLN A 727 14.03 27.37 -1.74
N ILE A 728 12.98 28.09 -1.38
CA ILE A 728 11.58 27.64 -1.39
C ILE A 728 10.87 28.14 -2.68
N LEU A 729 11.08 29.41 -3.06
CA LEU A 729 10.54 30.01 -4.29
C LEU A 729 11.61 30.88 -4.98
N SER A 730 11.60 30.96 -6.31
CA SER A 730 12.51 31.88 -7.00
C SER A 730 12.22 33.35 -6.66
N PRO A 731 13.22 34.26 -6.72
CA PRO A 731 13.00 35.70 -6.54
C PRO A 731 11.96 36.28 -7.50
N GLU A 732 11.85 35.73 -8.71
CA GLU A 732 10.83 36.08 -9.69
C GLU A 732 9.44 35.56 -9.30
N SER A 733 9.32 34.36 -8.72
CA SER A 733 8.07 33.85 -8.16
C SER A 733 7.62 34.65 -6.92
N TYR A 734 8.54 35.09 -6.05
CA TYR A 734 8.23 36.07 -5.00
C TYR A 734 7.73 37.41 -5.54
N THR A 735 8.38 37.93 -6.59
CA THR A 735 7.99 39.18 -7.26
C THR A 735 6.61 39.04 -7.91
N LEU A 736 6.31 37.87 -8.50
CA LEU A 736 5.01 37.53 -9.06
C LEU A 736 3.94 37.38 -7.96
N LEU A 737 4.28 36.81 -6.80
CA LEU A 737 3.39 36.68 -5.65
C LEU A 737 2.96 38.04 -5.10
N GLU A 738 3.90 38.94 -4.79
CA GLU A 738 3.57 40.31 -4.33
C GLU A 738 2.69 41.06 -5.34
N LYS A 739 3.00 40.91 -6.64
CA LYS A 739 2.18 41.45 -7.72
C LYS A 739 0.78 40.84 -7.77
N LYS A 740 0.64 39.52 -7.68
CA LYS A 740 -0.64 38.81 -7.84
C LYS A 740 -1.56 38.97 -6.64
N VAL A 741 -1.02 39.08 -5.42
CA VAL A 741 -1.78 39.48 -4.23
C VAL A 741 -2.41 40.86 -4.43
N GLU A 742 -1.65 41.83 -4.97
CA GLU A 742 -2.16 43.18 -5.24
C GLU A 742 -3.20 43.23 -6.38
N GLU A 743 -2.93 42.53 -7.49
CA GLU A 743 -3.79 42.49 -8.69
C GLU A 743 -5.13 41.77 -8.44
N LEU A 744 -5.11 40.66 -7.69
CA LEU A 744 -6.27 39.75 -7.59
C LEU A 744 -7.08 39.89 -6.30
N THR A 745 -6.62 40.64 -5.29
CA THR A 745 -7.41 40.90 -4.07
C THR A 745 -8.41 42.05 -4.31
N PRO A 746 -9.73 41.84 -4.24
CA PRO A 746 -10.72 42.90 -4.44
C PRO A 746 -10.62 44.04 -3.41
N ALA A 747 -11.15 45.21 -3.77
CA ALA A 747 -11.21 46.38 -2.89
C ALA A 747 -12.24 46.24 -1.74
N THR A 748 -13.06 45.18 -1.73
CA THR A 748 -14.03 44.87 -0.68
C THR A 748 -13.48 43.92 0.39
N THR A 749 -12.36 43.26 0.12
CA THR A 749 -11.73 42.32 1.06
C THR A 749 -11.29 43.02 2.34
N LYS A 750 -11.61 42.44 3.50
CA LYS A 750 -11.10 42.84 4.83
C LYS A 750 -10.13 41.83 5.41
N HIS A 751 -10.23 40.56 5.01
CA HIS A 751 -9.39 39.45 5.45
C HIS A 751 -8.73 38.75 4.25
N LEU A 752 -7.40 38.72 4.21
CA LEU A 752 -6.62 37.89 3.30
C LEU A 752 -6.13 36.65 4.05
N VAL A 753 -6.51 35.47 3.57
CA VAL A 753 -6.10 34.18 4.12
C VAL A 753 -5.01 33.59 3.22
N VAL A 754 -3.82 33.36 3.77
CA VAL A 754 -2.68 32.78 3.06
C VAL A 754 -2.50 31.33 3.51
N VAL A 755 -2.63 30.39 2.58
CA VAL A 755 -2.40 28.96 2.83
C VAL A 755 -0.98 28.59 2.42
N THR A 756 -0.29 27.89 3.32
CA THR A 756 1.03 27.29 3.11
C THR A 756 1.01 25.87 3.66
N GLY A 757 1.81 24.96 3.11
CA GLY A 757 1.84 23.57 3.57
C GLY A 757 2.36 23.49 5.00
N VAL A 758 3.66 23.72 5.13
CA VAL A 758 4.35 23.86 6.42
C VAL A 758 4.05 25.22 7.08
N PRO A 759 3.89 25.28 8.42
CA PRO A 759 3.80 26.50 9.21
C PRO A 759 4.93 27.53 9.00
N ILE A 760 4.56 28.80 8.85
CA ILE A 760 5.51 29.93 8.88
C ILE A 760 5.98 30.19 10.32
N ILE A 761 5.06 30.20 11.28
CA ILE A 761 5.31 30.35 12.72
C ILE A 761 5.30 28.96 13.36
N HIS A 762 6.41 28.54 13.94
CA HIS A 762 6.52 27.27 14.66
C HIS A 762 7.57 27.37 15.78
N PRO A 763 7.37 26.73 16.95
CA PRO A 763 8.41 26.63 17.97
C PRO A 763 9.69 25.98 17.44
N ARG A 764 10.84 26.52 17.84
CA ARG A 764 12.17 26.07 17.39
C ARG A 764 12.61 24.83 18.20
N LEU A 765 13.27 23.86 17.56
CA LEU A 765 13.61 22.56 18.18
C LEU A 765 15.08 22.46 18.63
N ASP A 766 15.39 23.15 19.74
CA ASP A 766 16.69 23.20 20.43
C ASP A 766 17.46 21.87 20.63
N PHE A 767 16.75 20.74 20.63
CA PHE A 767 17.35 19.40 20.74
C PHE A 767 17.89 18.91 19.40
N ALA A 768 17.11 19.06 18.32
CA ALA A 768 17.47 18.60 16.98
C ALA A 768 18.64 19.40 16.39
N GLU A 769 18.72 20.71 16.67
CA GLU A 769 19.89 21.54 16.31
C GLU A 769 21.22 20.98 16.85
N LYS A 770 21.24 20.44 18.08
CA LYS A 770 22.43 19.87 18.71
C LYS A 770 22.82 18.52 18.10
N VAL A 771 21.83 17.78 17.59
CA VAL A 771 22.02 16.56 16.79
C VAL A 771 22.59 16.92 15.42
N ASN A 772 21.97 17.85 14.67
CA ASN A 772 22.45 18.27 13.36
C ASN A 772 23.85 18.90 13.41
N LYS A 773 24.18 19.72 14.43
CA LYS A 773 25.54 20.25 14.62
C LYS A 773 26.57 19.15 14.94
N SER A 774 26.14 18.00 15.46
CA SER A 774 26.99 16.82 15.71
C SER A 774 27.21 15.95 14.45
N PHE A 775 26.26 15.92 13.51
CA PHE A 775 26.36 15.13 12.27
C PHE A 775 26.87 15.94 11.05
N GLY A 776 26.43 17.19 10.89
CA GLY A 776 26.72 18.06 9.73
C GLY A 776 28.18 18.50 9.57
N THR A 777 29.08 18.10 10.46
CA THR A 777 30.53 18.37 10.34
C THR A 777 31.20 17.47 9.29
N ILE A 778 30.52 16.42 8.80
CA ILE A 778 31.05 15.52 7.75
C ILE A 778 30.80 16.14 6.35
N LYS A 779 31.63 17.09 5.94
CA LYS A 779 31.66 17.57 4.53
C LYS A 779 32.19 16.47 3.60
N VAL A 780 31.28 15.71 3.00
CA VAL A 780 31.60 14.70 1.97
C VAL A 780 32.03 15.41 0.68
N SER A 781 33.34 15.63 0.53
CA SER A 781 33.92 16.12 -0.71
C SER A 781 33.75 15.08 -1.83
N THR A 782 33.06 15.46 -2.89
CA THR A 782 32.81 14.64 -4.08
C THR A 782 34.07 14.47 -4.93
N ASN A 783 35.01 13.62 -4.48
CA ASN A 783 35.87 12.77 -5.32
C ASN A 783 36.86 11.95 -4.46
N LYS A 784 37.05 10.66 -4.79
CA LYS A 784 37.95 9.68 -4.14
C LYS A 784 37.53 9.20 -2.73
N PHE A 785 36.53 8.31 -2.63
CA PHE A 785 36.18 7.61 -1.38
C PHE A 785 36.37 6.07 -1.41
N ALA A 786 36.92 5.51 -2.49
CA ALA A 786 36.93 4.06 -2.71
C ALA A 786 37.91 3.23 -1.84
N ASN A 787 38.93 3.84 -1.20
CA ASN A 787 40.10 3.11 -0.70
C ASN A 787 40.60 3.48 0.73
N SER A 788 39.92 4.33 1.50
CA SER A 788 40.50 4.90 2.74
C SER A 788 39.52 5.06 3.92
N VAL A 789 38.71 4.04 4.21
CA VAL A 789 37.83 4.00 5.41
C VAL A 789 38.21 2.88 6.40
N LYS A 790 39.08 1.93 6.01
CA LYS A 790 39.55 0.83 6.88
C LYS A 790 40.65 1.24 7.89
N ALA A 791 40.92 2.53 8.06
CA ALA A 791 41.93 3.03 8.99
C ALA A 791 41.45 4.31 9.72
N SER A 792 41.73 4.36 11.03
CA SER A 792 41.74 5.55 11.90
C SER A 792 40.49 6.46 11.96
N ILE A 793 39.47 6.06 12.72
CA ILE A 793 38.84 6.93 13.75
C ILE A 793 38.55 6.12 15.03
N PRO A 794 39.42 6.16 16.06
CA PRO A 794 39.13 5.55 17.37
C PRO A 794 38.17 6.37 18.26
N PHE A 795 37.82 7.59 17.84
CA PHE A 795 37.19 8.62 18.70
C PHE A 795 35.68 8.44 18.93
N LEU A 796 34.98 7.70 18.07
CA LEU A 796 33.51 7.58 18.09
C LEU A 796 32.92 6.76 19.25
N GLY A 797 33.72 5.95 19.96
CA GLY A 797 33.21 5.12 21.05
C GLY A 797 32.71 5.91 22.27
N GLY A 798 33.37 7.03 22.60
CA GLY A 798 33.11 7.77 23.84
C GLY A 798 31.73 8.45 23.89
N ALA A 799 31.28 9.05 22.79
CA ALA A 799 30.00 9.74 22.72
C ALA A 799 28.81 8.76 22.86
N ILE A 800 28.94 7.58 22.21
CA ILE A 800 27.89 6.55 22.20
C ILE A 800 27.72 5.93 23.60
N ASP A 801 28.80 5.70 24.34
CA ASP A 801 28.74 5.18 25.71
C ASP A 801 28.33 6.24 26.74
N GLY A 802 28.40 7.53 26.41
CA GLY A 802 27.76 8.61 27.15
C GLY A 802 26.23 8.51 27.10
N LEU A 803 25.66 8.46 25.89
CA LEU A 803 24.19 8.34 25.69
C LEU A 803 23.61 7.09 26.38
N LYS A 804 24.30 5.94 26.29
CA LYS A 804 23.86 4.69 26.95
C LYS A 804 23.78 4.78 28.49
N LYS A 805 24.44 5.76 29.12
CA LYS A 805 24.49 5.89 30.58
C LYS A 805 23.48 6.89 31.14
N SER A 806 22.99 7.84 30.35
CA SER A 806 21.94 8.80 30.77
C SER A 806 20.52 8.36 30.40
N LEU A 807 20.34 7.45 29.44
CA LEU A 807 19.03 7.00 28.96
C LEU A 807 18.85 5.49 29.16
N GLY A 808 18.04 5.11 30.15
CA GLY A 808 17.84 3.72 30.55
C GLY A 808 16.83 2.95 29.70
N LYS A 809 17.26 1.77 29.19
CA LYS A 809 16.45 0.60 28.75
C LYS A 809 15.08 0.88 28.08
N THR A 810 14.99 1.90 27.22
CA THR A 810 13.75 2.23 26.49
C THR A 810 14.07 2.44 25.01
N GLY A 811 13.21 1.92 24.13
CA GLY A 811 13.49 1.81 22.69
C GLY A 811 13.31 3.09 21.86
N LEU A 812 13.25 4.27 22.49
CA LEU A 812 12.72 5.51 21.90
C LEU A 812 13.48 6.05 20.68
N PHE A 813 14.68 5.57 20.37
CA PHE A 813 15.57 6.14 19.36
C PHE A 813 15.87 5.16 18.20
N LYS A 814 14.97 4.19 17.95
CA LYS A 814 15.13 3.20 16.86
C LYS A 814 14.40 3.60 15.56
N ASN A 815 13.46 4.54 15.63
CA ASN A 815 12.69 5.11 14.52
C ASN A 815 13.06 6.59 14.39
N LEU A 816 14.27 6.86 13.90
CA LEU A 816 14.81 8.21 13.68
C LEU A 816 15.74 8.20 12.45
N ILE A 817 15.40 7.39 11.45
CA ILE A 817 16.19 7.20 10.23
C ILE A 817 15.19 6.88 9.12
N ASN A 818 15.00 7.83 8.21
CA ASN A 818 14.01 7.73 7.15
C ASN A 818 14.34 6.62 6.12
N GLN A 819 13.42 6.44 5.17
CA GLN A 819 13.50 5.46 4.10
C GLN A 819 14.79 5.51 3.25
N PHE A 820 15.51 6.64 3.24
CA PHE A 820 16.78 6.84 2.52
C PHE A 820 18.02 6.70 3.40
N GLY A 821 17.92 6.99 4.71
CA GLY A 821 19.03 6.85 5.66
C GLY A 821 19.52 8.14 6.30
N LEU A 822 18.83 9.24 6.03
CA LEU A 822 18.99 10.49 6.76
C LEU A 822 18.19 10.41 8.08
N PRO A 823 18.52 11.21 9.11
CA PRO A 823 17.69 11.26 10.31
C PRO A 823 16.34 11.89 9.96
N GLU A 824 15.26 11.17 10.27
CA GLU A 824 13.85 11.55 10.06
C GLU A 824 13.60 13.00 10.55
N LEU A 825 13.81 13.21 11.85
CA LEU A 825 13.77 14.51 12.55
C LEU A 825 14.75 15.58 12.04
N ALA A 826 15.67 15.27 11.12
CA ALA A 826 16.57 16.26 10.51
C ALA A 826 16.05 16.76 9.16
N ASP A 827 15.37 15.90 8.39
CA ASP A 827 14.73 16.27 7.14
C ASP A 827 13.46 17.09 7.46
N ASP A 828 12.63 16.65 8.43
CA ASP A 828 11.50 17.42 8.99
C ASP A 828 11.94 18.83 9.45
N LEU A 829 13.08 18.89 10.17
CA LEU A 829 13.62 20.14 10.72
C LEU A 829 14.11 21.09 9.63
N GLN A 830 14.66 20.55 8.54
CA GLN A 830 15.10 21.39 7.43
C GLN A 830 13.90 21.93 6.65
N ASP A 831 12.82 21.17 6.52
CA ASP A 831 11.66 21.58 5.70
C ASP A 831 10.86 22.75 6.30
N HIS A 832 10.87 22.90 7.63
CA HIS A 832 10.33 24.05 8.34
C HIS A 832 10.86 25.40 7.83
N TRP A 833 9.95 26.39 7.70
CA TRP A 833 10.31 27.78 7.42
C TRP A 833 11.23 28.41 8.48
N THR A 834 11.18 27.94 9.73
CA THR A 834 12.03 28.43 10.83
C THR A 834 13.46 27.87 10.81
N HIS A 835 13.81 27.03 9.83
CA HIS A 835 15.17 26.54 9.62
C HIS A 835 16.14 27.65 9.19
N GLU A 836 17.44 27.50 9.49
CA GLU A 836 18.43 28.57 9.29
C GLU A 836 18.54 29.03 7.83
N ALA A 837 18.48 28.08 6.89
CA ALA A 837 18.52 28.34 5.45
C ALA A 837 17.36 29.23 4.96
N HIS A 838 16.16 29.03 5.51
CA HIS A 838 14.93 29.66 5.04
C HIS A 838 14.66 31.05 5.65
N ASN A 839 15.50 31.53 6.58
CA ASN A 839 15.27 32.80 7.28
C ASN A 839 15.10 34.02 6.36
N VAL A 840 15.83 34.09 5.24
CA VAL A 840 15.77 35.23 4.31
C VAL A 840 14.45 35.22 3.53
N GLU A 841 14.08 34.05 2.99
CA GLU A 841 12.82 33.83 2.28
C GLU A 841 11.60 33.97 3.18
N ARG A 842 11.68 33.48 4.42
CA ARG A 842 10.66 33.66 5.46
C ARG A 842 10.44 35.14 5.77
N LEU A 843 11.52 35.90 5.95
CA LEU A 843 11.44 37.35 6.15
C LEU A 843 10.78 38.03 4.93
N GLN A 844 11.24 37.71 3.72
CA GLN A 844 10.69 38.26 2.47
C GLN A 844 9.19 37.93 2.30
N PHE A 845 8.78 36.68 2.52
CA PHE A 845 7.40 36.22 2.48
C PHE A 845 6.52 37.01 3.45
N VAL A 846 6.93 37.10 4.73
CA VAL A 846 6.19 37.83 5.76
C VAL A 846 6.13 39.33 5.44
N GLU A 847 7.22 39.95 4.99
CA GLU A 847 7.25 41.38 4.67
C GLU A 847 6.42 41.74 3.43
N ILE A 848 6.27 40.85 2.43
CA ILE A 848 5.33 41.04 1.31
C ILE A 848 3.90 41.23 1.85
N PHE A 849 3.46 40.34 2.73
CA PHE A 849 2.12 40.42 3.31
C PHE A 849 1.95 41.57 4.30
N GLN A 850 2.99 41.95 5.05
CA GLN A 850 2.97 43.18 5.87
C GLN A 850 2.85 44.45 5.01
N ARG A 851 3.61 44.56 3.91
CA ARG A 851 3.50 45.69 2.96
C ARG A 851 2.14 45.77 2.28
N PHE A 852 1.51 44.62 2.00
CA PHE A 852 0.15 44.57 1.48
C PHE A 852 -0.87 45.02 2.54
N SER A 853 -0.80 44.44 3.74
CA SER A 853 -1.60 44.79 4.93
C SER A 853 -1.57 46.29 5.22
N GLU A 854 -0.38 46.91 5.24
CA GLU A 854 -0.20 48.35 5.47
C GLU A 854 -0.90 49.19 4.40
N ARG A 855 -0.65 48.90 3.12
CA ARG A 855 -1.13 49.70 1.98
C ARG A 855 -2.63 49.54 1.73
N ARG A 856 -3.22 48.38 2.02
CA ARG A 856 -4.62 48.05 1.71
C ARG A 856 -5.55 48.07 2.93
N ARG A 857 -5.02 48.16 4.16
CA ARG A 857 -5.77 48.02 5.43
C ARG A 857 -6.57 46.72 5.49
N ILE A 858 -5.94 45.62 5.10
CA ILE A 858 -6.51 44.26 5.11
C ILE A 858 -5.79 43.43 6.16
N ARG A 859 -6.53 42.73 7.03
CA ARG A 859 -5.95 41.78 7.97
C ARG A 859 -5.44 40.56 7.21
N VAL A 860 -4.18 40.19 7.42
CA VAL A 860 -3.66 38.92 6.89
C VAL A 860 -3.70 37.85 7.97
N THR A 861 -4.15 36.66 7.59
CA THR A 861 -4.13 35.43 8.40
C THR A 861 -3.41 34.34 7.63
N LEU A 862 -2.53 33.59 8.29
CA LEU A 862 -1.84 32.44 7.75
C LEU A 862 -2.56 31.15 8.19
N VAL A 863 -2.64 30.14 7.31
CA VAL A 863 -3.23 28.83 7.62
C VAL A 863 -2.31 27.74 7.11
N ALA A 864 -2.02 26.74 7.94
CA ALA A 864 -1.02 25.71 7.63
C ALA A 864 -1.38 24.29 8.10
N GLY A 865 -0.75 23.31 7.45
CA GLY A 865 -0.93 21.87 7.64
C GLY A 865 0.36 21.16 8.09
N ASP A 866 0.64 20.02 7.46
CA ASP A 866 1.83 19.15 7.60
C ASP A 866 2.12 18.63 9.03
N VAL A 867 2.53 19.48 9.97
CA VAL A 867 3.23 19.16 11.24
C VAL A 867 2.49 18.30 12.29
N HIS A 868 1.32 17.73 11.95
CA HIS A 868 0.51 16.83 12.75
C HIS A 868 0.09 17.38 14.14
N LEU A 869 0.10 18.71 14.31
CA LEU A 869 -0.30 19.43 15.52
C LEU A 869 -1.40 20.46 15.26
N ALA A 870 -2.26 20.70 16.26
CA ALA A 870 -3.00 21.95 16.37
C ALA A 870 -2.14 23.00 17.10
N LEU A 871 -1.88 24.15 16.48
CA LEU A 871 -1.20 25.28 17.14
C LEU A 871 -1.61 26.64 16.55
N PHE A 872 -1.57 27.68 17.39
CA PHE A 872 -1.87 29.06 17.02
C PHE A 872 -0.66 29.96 17.25
N GLY A 873 -0.33 30.82 16.30
CA GLY A 873 0.79 31.77 16.40
C GLY A 873 0.38 33.18 15.97
N ARG A 874 1.24 34.17 16.22
CA ARG A 874 1.11 35.50 15.61
C ARG A 874 2.45 36.20 15.41
N PHE A 875 2.55 36.93 14.30
CA PHE A 875 3.45 38.09 14.18
C PHE A 875 2.77 39.33 14.77
N PHE A 876 3.54 40.28 15.31
CA PHE A 876 3.02 41.54 15.86
C PHE A 876 4.11 42.62 16.02
N ASN A 877 3.71 43.89 16.03
CA ASN A 877 4.58 45.00 16.43
C ASN A 877 4.93 44.94 17.92
N ALA A 878 6.24 45.07 18.22
CA ALA A 878 6.78 45.03 19.57
C ALA A 878 6.29 46.15 20.49
N ASP A 879 5.99 47.33 19.92
CA ASP A 879 5.76 48.58 20.66
C ASP A 879 4.28 48.96 20.79
N ASP A 880 3.42 48.48 19.88
CA ASP A 880 1.97 48.68 19.90
C ASP A 880 1.22 47.50 19.22
N PRO A 881 0.85 46.45 19.96
CA PRO A 881 0.15 45.27 19.43
C PRO A 881 -1.38 45.49 19.37
N THR A 882 -1.83 46.53 18.67
CA THR A 882 -3.25 46.89 18.54
C THR A 882 -3.89 46.36 17.25
N SER A 883 -5.22 46.48 17.13
CA SER A 883 -5.95 46.17 15.89
C SER A 883 -5.57 47.09 14.71
N LEU A 884 -4.89 48.21 14.96
CA LEU A 884 -4.36 49.12 13.94
C LEU A 884 -3.02 48.65 13.34
N ASP A 885 -2.33 47.72 13.99
CA ASP A 885 -1.06 47.18 13.52
C ASP A 885 -1.25 46.32 12.27
N HIS A 886 -0.50 46.68 11.21
CA HIS A 886 -0.47 45.92 9.97
C HIS A 886 0.46 44.70 10.05
N ARG A 887 1.37 44.65 11.04
CA ARG A 887 2.27 43.52 11.30
C ARG A 887 1.61 42.39 12.08
N LEU A 888 0.49 42.69 12.74
CA LEU A 888 -0.36 41.72 13.42
C LEU A 888 -0.99 40.77 12.40
N MET A 889 -0.38 39.59 12.28
CA MET A 889 -0.82 38.51 11.39
C MET A 889 -0.86 37.21 12.21
N TYR A 890 -2.05 36.63 12.34
CA TYR A 890 -2.25 35.38 13.06
C TYR A 890 -1.92 34.19 12.17
N GLN A 891 -1.57 33.05 12.77
CA GLN A 891 -1.50 31.76 12.10
C GLN A 891 -2.39 30.74 12.81
N VAL A 892 -3.16 29.99 12.04
CA VAL A 892 -3.88 28.79 12.47
C VAL A 892 -3.22 27.58 11.83
N THR A 893 -2.69 26.66 12.62
CA THR A 893 -2.16 25.39 12.12
C THR A 893 -3.12 24.28 12.52
N SER A 894 -3.56 23.50 11.53
CA SER A 894 -4.53 22.43 11.74
C SER A 894 -4.15 21.19 10.93
N SER A 895 -3.30 20.35 11.54
CA SER A 895 -2.87 19.05 11.01
C SER A 895 -2.90 18.00 12.12
N ALA A 896 -3.18 16.72 11.91
CA ALA A 896 -3.76 16.11 10.71
C ALA A 896 -5.26 15.88 10.87
N ILE A 897 -6.02 15.84 9.77
CA ILE A 897 -7.40 15.32 9.83
C ILE A 897 -7.42 13.79 10.02
N ALA A 898 -6.45 13.09 9.43
CA ALA A 898 -6.42 11.64 9.39
C ALA A 898 -5.24 11.00 10.14
N ASN A 899 -4.02 11.50 9.92
CA ASN A 899 -2.77 10.90 10.44
C ASN A 899 -2.58 11.05 11.96
N ILE A 900 -1.68 10.26 12.55
CA ILE A 900 -1.39 10.33 14.00
C ILE A 900 -0.55 11.57 14.36
N PRO A 901 -0.70 12.13 15.58
CA PRO A 901 0.15 13.22 16.06
C PRO A 901 1.60 12.75 16.33
N PRO A 902 2.58 13.68 16.39
CA PRO A 902 3.97 13.34 16.65
C PRO A 902 4.17 12.66 18.02
N PRO A 903 5.26 11.89 18.22
CA PRO A 903 5.54 11.25 19.49
C PRO A 903 5.52 12.24 20.66
N GLY A 904 4.86 11.89 21.77
CA GLY A 904 4.62 12.78 22.91
C GLY A 904 5.80 13.66 23.37
N PRO A 905 7.06 13.15 23.46
CA PRO A 905 8.22 13.98 23.79
C PRO A 905 8.50 15.13 22.80
N VAL A 906 8.17 14.97 21.52
CA VAL A 906 8.25 16.03 20.49
C VAL A 906 7.20 17.10 20.80
N VAL A 907 5.94 16.70 21.05
CA VAL A 907 4.84 17.60 21.43
C VAL A 907 5.20 18.41 22.68
N THR A 908 5.76 17.77 23.71
CA THR A 908 6.25 18.44 24.92
C THR A 908 7.40 19.42 24.62
N SER A 909 8.30 19.09 23.69
CA SER A 909 9.39 20.01 23.28
C SER A 909 8.87 21.21 22.50
N VAL A 910 7.91 21.02 21.59
CA VAL A 910 7.25 22.09 20.83
C VAL A 910 6.55 23.05 21.81
N SER A 911 5.77 22.51 22.74
CA SER A 911 5.08 23.32 23.75
C SER A 911 6.04 24.10 24.65
N SER A 912 7.07 23.43 25.18
CA SER A 912 8.05 24.06 26.08
C SER A 912 8.72 25.27 25.42
N ASN A 913 9.14 25.11 24.17
CA ASN A 913 9.89 26.15 23.45
C ASN A 913 8.96 27.25 22.90
N GLY A 914 7.70 26.94 22.61
CA GLY A 914 6.68 27.90 22.18
C GLY A 914 6.27 28.92 23.25
N THR A 915 6.81 28.84 24.47
CA THR A 915 6.67 29.87 25.50
C THR A 915 7.51 31.13 25.25
N SER A 916 8.43 31.10 24.29
CA SER A 916 9.34 32.22 23.97
C SER A 916 8.76 33.17 22.92
N VAL A 917 8.96 34.47 23.14
CA VAL A 917 8.75 35.51 22.12
C VAL A 917 10.07 35.72 21.37
N HIS A 918 10.07 35.53 20.06
CA HIS A 918 11.25 35.74 19.21
C HIS A 918 11.09 37.03 18.36
N HIS A 919 12.18 37.45 17.73
CA HIS A 919 12.19 38.56 16.78
C HIS A 919 12.38 38.02 15.36
N LEU A 920 11.52 38.45 14.43
CA LEU A 920 11.70 38.25 12.99
C LEU A 920 12.60 39.35 12.42
N ASN A 921 12.32 40.61 12.78
CA ASN A 921 13.15 41.77 12.45
C ASN A 921 13.09 42.80 13.61
N LEU A 922 13.58 44.02 13.38
CA LEU A 922 13.60 45.08 14.41
C LEU A 922 12.20 45.55 14.87
N HIS A 923 11.17 45.33 14.05
CA HIS A 923 9.81 45.86 14.27
C HIS A 923 8.73 44.77 14.33
N THR A 924 9.08 43.51 14.09
CA THR A 924 8.18 42.36 14.12
C THR A 924 8.68 41.31 15.11
N LYS A 925 7.87 41.03 16.12
CA LYS A 925 8.02 39.85 17.00
C LYS A 925 7.12 38.72 16.52
N GLU A 926 7.44 37.52 16.96
CA GLU A 926 6.66 36.30 16.75
C GLU A 926 6.47 35.57 18.10
N GLU A 927 5.27 35.06 18.35
CA GLU A 927 4.96 34.26 19.55
C GLU A 927 3.85 33.24 19.27
N MET A 928 3.68 32.29 20.19
CA MET A 928 2.55 31.38 20.20
C MET A 928 1.36 31.95 20.97
N VAL A 929 0.16 31.81 20.40
CA VAL A 929 -1.09 32.28 21.02
C VAL A 929 -1.68 31.15 21.86
N LYS A 930 -1.83 31.39 23.17
CA LYS A 930 -2.41 30.42 24.10
C LYS A 930 -3.94 30.38 24.00
N VAL A 931 -4.45 29.58 23.07
CA VAL A 931 -5.89 29.29 22.92
C VAL A 931 -6.31 28.05 23.73
N PHE A 932 -5.37 27.15 24.04
CA PHE A 932 -5.64 25.86 24.68
C PHE A 932 -5.61 25.96 26.21
N GLU A 933 -6.59 26.62 26.83
CA GLU A 933 -6.72 26.70 28.30
C GLU A 933 -6.97 25.34 28.97
N LYS A 934 -7.52 24.36 28.22
CA LYS A 934 -7.86 23.02 28.70
C LYS A 934 -7.56 21.94 27.67
N ASP A 935 -7.26 20.73 28.13
CA ASP A 935 -7.16 19.56 27.27
C ASP A 935 -8.55 19.04 26.84
N VAL A 936 -8.58 18.03 25.96
CA VAL A 936 -9.83 17.43 25.46
C VAL A 936 -10.62 16.63 26.51
N ASN A 937 -10.13 16.56 27.77
CA ASN A 937 -10.80 15.96 28.91
C ASN A 937 -11.33 17.02 29.90
N GLY A 938 -10.99 18.30 29.70
CA GLY A 938 -11.32 19.42 30.58
C GLY A 938 -10.31 19.71 31.70
N ASN A 939 -9.16 19.02 31.72
CA ASN A 939 -8.03 19.34 32.60
C ASN A 939 -7.41 20.68 32.18
N ASP A 940 -6.92 21.47 33.14
CA ASP A 940 -6.24 22.74 32.83
C ASP A 940 -4.93 22.49 32.07
N LEU A 941 -4.72 23.23 30.98
CA LEU A 941 -3.60 23.09 30.07
C LEU A 941 -2.89 24.45 29.91
N ASN A 942 -1.56 24.44 29.85
CA ASN A 942 -0.73 25.65 29.70
C ASN A 942 0.18 25.56 28.47
N ASP A 943 -0.10 24.60 27.59
CA ASP A 943 0.66 24.27 26.39
C ASP A 943 0.25 25.16 25.21
N CYS A 944 1.17 25.38 24.26
CA CYS A 944 0.90 26.20 23.08
C CYS A 944 0.41 25.41 21.86
N CYS A 945 0.26 24.09 21.99
CA CYS A 945 -0.13 23.17 20.93
C CYS A 945 -0.85 21.94 21.51
N ILE A 946 -1.69 21.26 20.71
CA ILE A 946 -2.23 19.95 21.05
C ILE A 946 -1.79 18.92 20.00
N GLY A 947 -1.10 17.87 20.45
CA GLY A 947 -0.78 16.69 19.65
C GLY A 947 -1.94 15.72 19.56
N ARG A 948 -2.95 16.06 18.78
CA ARG A 948 -4.14 15.25 18.46
C ARG A 948 -4.64 15.59 17.05
N ARG A 949 -5.33 14.64 16.41
CA ARG A 949 -5.98 14.87 15.12
C ARG A 949 -6.99 16.00 15.21
N ASN A 950 -7.06 16.81 14.17
CA ASN A 950 -7.92 17.99 14.13
C ASN A 950 -8.17 18.48 12.70
N TYR A 951 -9.21 19.29 12.54
CA TYR A 951 -9.48 20.10 11.35
C TYR A 951 -10.03 21.47 11.80
N ALA A 952 -10.07 22.47 10.92
CA ALA A 952 -10.60 23.79 11.27
C ALA A 952 -11.89 24.10 10.52
N ILE A 953 -12.86 24.71 11.20
CA ILE A 953 -14.03 25.35 10.58
C ILE A 953 -13.88 26.86 10.68
N VAL A 954 -14.34 27.57 9.65
CA VAL A 954 -14.20 29.02 9.55
C VAL A 954 -15.56 29.66 9.29
N ASN A 955 -15.88 30.63 10.13
CA ASN A 955 -17.14 31.39 10.15
C ASN A 955 -16.83 32.84 10.55
N HIS A 956 -17.84 33.66 10.85
CA HIS A 956 -17.65 35.06 11.23
C HIS A 956 -18.49 35.44 12.44
N GLN A 957 -18.03 36.44 13.21
CA GLN A 957 -18.80 37.09 14.27
C GLN A 957 -18.75 38.60 14.03
N GLY A 958 -19.84 39.15 13.47
CA GLY A 958 -19.87 40.54 12.99
C GLY A 958 -18.93 40.72 11.79
N GLU A 959 -17.81 41.42 11.99
CA GLU A 959 -16.73 41.58 11.00
C GLU A 959 -15.48 40.75 11.32
N ASP A 960 -15.45 40.06 12.46
CA ASP A 960 -14.31 39.28 12.90
C ASP A 960 -14.35 37.87 12.28
N LEU A 961 -13.23 37.45 11.68
CA LEU A 961 -13.07 36.13 11.10
C LEU A 961 -12.78 35.13 12.23
N THR A 962 -13.57 34.08 12.32
CA THR A 962 -13.55 33.13 13.45
C THR A 962 -13.10 31.76 12.97
N PHE A 963 -11.91 31.35 13.40
CA PHE A 963 -11.37 30.01 13.18
C PHE A 963 -11.62 29.16 14.43
N THR A 964 -12.32 28.05 14.27
CA THR A 964 -12.51 27.06 15.34
C THR A 964 -11.86 25.75 14.93
N THR A 965 -10.80 25.34 15.62
CA THR A 965 -10.14 24.05 15.42
C THR A 965 -10.88 22.98 16.24
N LEU A 966 -11.39 21.95 15.55
CA LEU A 966 -12.12 20.82 16.10
C LEU A 966 -11.12 19.69 16.34
N VAL A 967 -10.81 19.40 17.61
CA VAL A 967 -9.78 18.44 18.02
C VAL A 967 -10.41 17.11 18.46
N GLU A 968 -9.84 15.98 18.04
CA GLU A 968 -10.32 14.65 18.37
C GLU A 968 -10.36 14.43 19.91
N PRO A 969 -11.49 13.97 20.48
CA PRO A 969 -11.62 13.74 21.91
C PRO A 969 -10.84 12.51 22.37
N ALA A 970 -10.61 12.36 23.67
CA ALA A 970 -10.01 11.13 24.22
C ALA A 970 -11.00 9.94 24.23
N ASP A 971 -12.29 10.25 24.23
CA ASP A 971 -13.41 9.33 24.20
C ASP A 971 -14.18 9.55 22.89
N LYS A 972 -14.16 8.55 22.00
CA LYS A 972 -14.63 8.66 20.61
C LYS A 972 -16.13 8.81 20.45
N ASP A 973 -16.90 8.47 21.48
CA ASP A 973 -18.36 8.61 21.45
C ASP A 973 -18.81 10.05 21.80
N LYS A 974 -17.84 10.97 22.01
CA LYS A 974 -18.06 12.41 22.19
C LYS A 974 -17.78 13.19 20.89
N PRO A 975 -18.36 14.39 20.72
CA PRO A 975 -18.00 15.29 19.62
C PRO A 975 -16.57 15.83 19.76
N CYS A 976 -16.00 16.32 18.65
CA CYS A 976 -14.70 16.99 18.68
C CYS A 976 -14.72 18.28 19.53
N VAL A 977 -13.62 18.55 20.22
CA VAL A 977 -13.49 19.65 21.18
C VAL A 977 -13.08 20.93 20.43
N PRO A 978 -13.87 22.01 20.49
CA PRO A 978 -13.60 23.23 19.74
C PRO A 978 -12.65 24.20 20.48
N TYR A 979 -11.64 24.68 19.78
CA TYR A 979 -10.74 25.75 20.22
C TYR A 979 -10.79 26.92 19.23
N THR A 980 -11.18 28.10 19.69
CA THR A 980 -11.54 29.22 18.80
C THR A 980 -10.57 30.39 18.92
N LEU A 981 -10.07 30.83 17.77
CA LEU A 981 -9.36 32.10 17.59
C LEU A 981 -10.26 33.07 16.81
N ILE A 982 -10.51 34.25 17.38
CA ILE A 982 -11.24 35.35 16.75
C ILE A 982 -10.23 36.36 16.23
N ILE A 983 -10.33 36.72 14.95
CA ILE A 983 -9.38 37.56 14.23
C ILE A 983 -10.12 38.81 13.73
N PRO A 984 -9.90 39.99 14.34
CA PRO A 984 -10.54 41.21 13.89
C PRO A 984 -9.90 41.76 12.61
N PRO A 985 -10.66 42.49 11.77
CA PRO A 985 -10.12 43.17 10.61
C PRO A 985 -9.04 44.20 11.00
N LEU A 986 -8.35 44.76 10.01
CA LEU A 986 -7.42 45.85 10.22
C LEU A 986 -8.21 47.18 10.25
N ALA A 987 -8.14 47.87 11.39
CA ALA A 987 -8.97 49.03 11.71
C ALA A 987 -8.54 50.34 11.01
#